data_AF-A0A832PU59-F1
#
_entry.id   AF-A0A832PU59-F1
#
_cell.length_a   1.000
_cell.length_b   1.000
_cell.length_c   1.000
_cell.angle_alpha   90.00
_cell.angle_beta   90.00
_cell.angle_gamma   90.00
#
_symmetry.space_group_name_H-M   'P 1'
#
loop_
_entity.id
_entity.type
_entity.pdbx_description
1 polymer ?
#
loop_
_entity_poly.entity_id
_entity_poly.type
_entity_poly.pdbx_seq_one_letter_code
_entity_poly.pdbx_strand_id
1 'polypeptide(L)'
;MRFTSVLFSVAGAAFVLALMTGCGDGQTTPTDAVVSEDVVDNEGIQGDVDSDTPTDTPTDLDDRDDTQVDTGDHGDDADTNDVPDDEISGPTGYVSARKVTTVDDRIGGLNAWGAVGRSWLLENDLVRFAIQDKDTGVHLYLYGGNLIDADLAKAEGREDNDHFREIFPVVGFRVADIETIEVIADGSNGREAILRVSGPDVSTGIVPLLDDIASPVGAIIQTDYILRPGEPWLKMRTTVFNNSPKFSKDGIMTGDFIAFGGAAHIFTPEGGFTGSPSDVSALIGAASGIAYGYTVEKGMVGVPLIDANGTIGILDPLDVPADGSAYFDRYLIVGSDIAQVLGHVHQIRGEASFAVRGTVKGPDGQPISGAKVTAFPDGKADPSSNVNALTQSTAPEGAFELKLAPGKYDLVASAAGRVRQFFKVEITDADVEKDLELGAAGKLVFTVKEANPEGEVGRSIPGKASLQCLDDTQRPWKELGERINRDLCGLLYSEFGTEKEFDVVPGAYRVIFSRGPQYGIMVEERLEVGTEEPTTVDVELTKWVDYTGFYTADFHQHTIGSIDAELTHKVKVIENMVEGVEIAACTDHDINTSYRDAINELGAQEWVTPMDGNEVSVNLVGHFNVFTPQGEVLTENFEPGNLFDHTGGGVFGNKTLEEIFDSMEAIPGVSLIQVNHPRDNSGYFSWAQYNPVANKGESRENPWIDRFDTVEVKGSLGNPQDYLESNDDAIQQMAKRNPDDLPVLRDFFGLINAGYKVCATGASDAHNLNDGVGYSRNFVRLDAPDVASVTQEQVITAIKGQRNIVSNGPFLRVRHNGEDRMGHEEVITVGEKEVTFRVTVQAPPWIKVDRLTIYENGRPLSLKWVEGAVVQDTETEVGTKMVAAIPNPDDPEPDPVMRVDADVRLFPQADSWYVFVVRGRETLEPVGNGSVFAYTNPVYVELDIQ
;
A
#
# COMPACT_ATOMS: atom_id res chain seq x y z
N MET A 1 -0.73 34.05 14.66
CA MET A 1 -1.68 32.93 14.56
C MET A 1 -1.77 32.36 13.15
N ARG A 2 -2.15 33.11 12.10
CA ARG A 2 -2.21 32.55 10.72
C ARG A 2 -0.87 32.06 10.13
N PHE A 3 0.27 32.61 10.55
CA PHE A 3 1.59 32.20 10.05
C PHE A 3 2.08 30.87 10.66
N THR A 4 1.78 30.64 11.93
CA THR A 4 2.15 29.40 12.63
C THR A 4 1.31 28.22 12.17
N SER A 5 -0.01 28.41 11.98
CA SER A 5 -0.86 27.33 11.45
C SER A 5 -0.45 26.90 10.04
N VAL A 6 -0.08 27.84 9.16
CA VAL A 6 0.42 27.52 7.81
C VAL A 6 1.74 26.75 7.87
N LEU A 7 2.68 27.12 8.76
CA LEU A 7 3.92 26.36 8.92
C LEU A 7 3.66 24.93 9.41
N PHE A 8 2.76 24.74 10.38
CA PHE A 8 2.41 23.42 10.88
C PHE A 8 1.67 22.58 9.83
N SER A 9 0.78 23.17 9.05
CA SER A 9 0.12 22.49 7.92
C SER A 9 1.11 22.08 6.84
N VAL A 10 2.10 22.92 6.52
CA VAL A 10 3.15 22.60 5.54
C VAL A 10 4.09 21.50 6.06
N ALA A 11 4.52 21.58 7.32
CA ALA A 11 5.37 20.55 7.92
C ALA A 11 4.64 19.22 8.13
N GLY A 12 3.36 19.25 8.53
CA GLY A 12 2.51 18.06 8.59
C GLY A 12 2.26 17.46 7.21
N ALA A 13 1.98 18.29 6.19
CA ALA A 13 1.88 17.82 4.81
C ALA A 13 3.19 17.20 4.35
N ALA A 14 4.35 17.77 4.70
CA ALA A 14 5.66 17.22 4.37
C ALA A 14 5.94 15.89 5.10
N PHE A 15 5.46 15.69 6.33
CA PHE A 15 5.57 14.40 7.03
C PHE A 15 4.78 13.32 6.32
N VAL A 16 3.51 13.59 6.06
CA VAL A 16 2.61 12.61 5.45
C VAL A 16 3.04 12.37 4.01
N LEU A 17 3.44 13.42 3.29
CA LEU A 17 4.01 13.27 1.95
C LEU A 17 5.31 12.46 2.00
N ALA A 18 6.20 12.64 2.97
CA ALA A 18 7.42 11.85 3.09
C ALA A 18 7.15 10.35 3.31
N LEU A 19 6.11 10.02 4.10
CA LEU A 19 5.65 8.65 4.30
C LEU A 19 4.91 8.11 3.05
N MET A 20 4.12 8.94 2.38
CA MET A 20 3.30 8.56 1.22
C MET A 20 4.10 8.47 -0.08
N THR A 21 5.04 9.37 -0.32
CA THR A 21 6.00 9.27 -1.43
C THR A 21 7.00 8.15 -1.20
N GLY A 22 7.03 7.56 -0.01
CA GLY A 22 7.68 6.29 0.29
C GLY A 22 6.76 5.07 0.22
N CYS A 23 5.46 5.21 -0.08
CA CYS A 23 4.48 4.12 0.06
C CYS A 23 3.32 4.26 -0.95
N GLY A 24 3.55 4.69 -2.20
CA GLY A 24 2.42 4.93 -3.10
C GLY A 24 2.74 5.14 -4.57
N ASP A 25 2.33 4.19 -5.41
CA ASP A 25 2.35 4.26 -6.88
C ASP A 25 1.21 5.14 -7.41
N GLY A 26 1.32 6.45 -7.17
CA GLY A 26 0.46 7.45 -7.80
C GLY A 26 0.83 7.66 -9.27
N GLN A 27 0.45 6.73 -10.16
CA GLN A 27 0.56 6.92 -11.61
C GLN A 27 -0.34 8.09 -12.07
N THR A 28 0.21 9.30 -12.09
CA THR A 28 -0.30 10.37 -12.96
C THR A 28 0.55 10.37 -14.22
N THR A 29 -0.02 9.82 -15.30
CA THR A 29 0.59 9.95 -16.63
C THR A 29 0.61 11.43 -17.04
N PRO A 30 1.74 12.00 -17.47
CA PRO A 30 1.79 13.37 -17.95
C PRO A 30 1.12 13.42 -19.34
N THR A 31 -0.08 13.98 -19.41
CA THR A 31 -0.72 14.32 -20.69
C THR A 31 -0.43 15.77 -21.05
N ASP A 32 0.28 15.94 -22.18
CA ASP A 32 0.46 17.13 -23.02
C ASP A 32 0.08 18.52 -22.45
N ALA A 33 1.10 19.25 -21.99
CA ALA A 33 1.02 20.70 -21.79
C ALA A 33 1.07 21.41 -23.16
N VAL A 34 -0.09 21.79 -23.69
CA VAL A 34 -0.19 22.76 -24.80
C VAL A 34 0.04 24.16 -24.23
N VAL A 35 1.15 24.76 -24.66
CA VAL A 35 1.49 26.17 -24.47
C VAL A 35 0.42 27.06 -25.13
N SER A 36 -0.16 27.99 -24.36
CA SER A 36 -0.68 29.23 -24.93
C SER A 36 -0.22 30.44 -24.11
N GLU A 37 0.66 31.23 -24.73
CA GLU A 37 0.92 32.62 -24.40
C GLU A 37 -0.31 33.47 -24.81
N ASP A 38 -0.76 34.38 -23.94
CA ASP A 38 -0.79 35.85 -24.17
C ASP A 38 -1.91 36.61 -23.40
N VAL A 39 -1.45 37.60 -22.59
CA VAL A 39 -1.86 39.03 -22.39
C VAL A 39 -3.38 39.33 -22.20
N VAL A 40 -3.88 40.18 -21.28
CA VAL A 40 -3.62 41.62 -21.04
C VAL A 40 -4.34 42.09 -19.75
N ASP A 41 -3.66 42.99 -19.03
CA ASP A 41 -4.08 44.06 -18.09
C ASP A 41 -5.58 44.28 -17.79
N ASN A 42 -5.88 44.58 -16.51
CA ASN A 42 -6.44 45.90 -16.19
C ASN A 42 -6.22 46.35 -14.74
N GLU A 43 -5.84 47.62 -14.62
CA GLU A 43 -5.59 48.38 -13.41
C GLU A 43 -6.87 48.73 -12.63
N GLY A 44 -6.69 48.95 -11.32
CA GLY A 44 -7.21 50.13 -10.63
C GLY A 44 -8.61 50.05 -10.01
N ILE A 45 -8.68 50.31 -8.71
CA ILE A 45 -9.32 51.52 -8.14
C ILE A 45 -9.10 51.53 -6.61
N GLN A 46 -8.44 52.59 -6.14
CA GLN A 46 -8.40 53.07 -4.77
C GLN A 46 -9.71 53.79 -4.41
N GLY A 47 -10.09 53.74 -3.13
CA GLY A 47 -11.07 54.65 -2.54
C GLY A 47 -11.13 54.53 -1.02
N ASP A 48 -10.39 55.41 -0.33
CA ASP A 48 -10.50 55.71 1.10
C ASP A 48 -11.87 56.31 1.47
N VAL A 49 -12.24 56.29 2.76
CA VAL A 49 -12.29 57.47 3.68
C VAL A 49 -13.37 57.28 4.78
N ASP A 50 -12.93 57.42 6.05
CA ASP A 50 -13.61 57.89 7.30
C ASP A 50 -14.92 57.24 7.79
N SER A 51 -15.37 57.39 9.04
CA SER A 51 -14.83 57.63 10.40
C SER A 51 -16.07 57.52 11.30
N ASP A 52 -15.89 57.19 12.59
CA ASP A 52 -16.64 57.74 13.75
C ASP A 52 -16.89 56.71 14.86
N THR A 53 -16.16 56.92 15.95
CA THR A 53 -16.56 56.65 17.35
C THR A 53 -17.22 57.92 17.91
N PRO A 54 -18.13 57.88 18.91
CA PRO A 54 -17.65 57.84 20.31
C PRO A 54 -18.58 57.19 21.38
N THR A 55 -17.92 56.65 22.41
CA THR A 55 -18.17 56.67 23.88
C THR A 55 -19.59 56.59 24.48
N ASP A 56 -19.78 55.70 25.48
CA ASP A 56 -19.98 56.12 26.88
C ASP A 56 -20.05 54.94 27.89
N THR A 57 -19.40 55.15 29.05
CA THR A 57 -19.49 54.40 30.33
C THR A 57 -19.97 55.38 31.42
N PRO A 58 -20.67 54.93 32.48
CA PRO A 58 -20.07 54.87 33.85
C PRO A 58 -20.57 53.68 34.72
N THR A 59 -19.74 52.97 35.51
CA THR A 59 -19.44 53.08 36.98
C THR A 59 -20.68 53.11 37.91
N ASP A 60 -20.82 52.40 39.06
CA ASP A 60 -19.94 52.13 40.22
C ASP A 60 -20.53 51.05 41.18
N LEU A 61 -19.64 50.25 41.80
CA LEU A 61 -19.41 49.93 43.25
C LEU A 61 -20.56 49.55 44.22
N ASP A 62 -20.38 48.47 44.99
CA ASP A 62 -20.18 48.54 46.46
C ASP A 62 -19.63 47.23 47.08
N ASP A 63 -18.70 47.38 48.02
CA ASP A 63 -18.04 46.39 48.88
C ASP A 63 -18.98 45.78 49.95
N ARG A 64 -18.62 44.63 50.57
CA ARG A 64 -18.42 44.47 52.04
C ARG A 64 -17.71 43.18 52.44
N ASP A 65 -16.77 43.39 53.36
CA ASP A 65 -15.91 42.48 54.13
C ASP A 65 -16.62 41.89 55.37
N ASP A 66 -16.08 40.77 55.90
CA ASP A 66 -15.74 40.51 57.32
C ASP A 66 -15.81 39.02 57.75
N THR A 67 -14.61 38.47 57.96
CA THR A 67 -14.09 37.72 59.13
C THR A 67 -14.92 36.61 59.83
N GLN A 68 -14.31 35.43 60.04
CA GLN A 68 -13.71 35.07 61.35
C GLN A 68 -12.96 33.73 61.34
N VAL A 69 -11.78 33.76 61.96
CA VAL A 69 -10.94 32.64 62.38
C VAL A 69 -11.40 32.20 63.78
N ASP A 70 -11.51 30.90 64.02
CA ASP A 70 -11.41 30.33 65.37
C ASP A 70 -10.57 29.05 65.38
N THR A 71 -9.78 28.95 66.43
CA THR A 71 -8.70 28.02 66.72
C THR A 71 -9.18 26.95 67.69
N GLY A 72 -8.77 25.68 67.51
CA GLY A 72 -9.02 24.64 68.51
C GLY A 72 -8.26 23.35 68.25
N ASP A 73 -7.14 23.19 68.94
CA ASP A 73 -6.32 21.99 69.07
C ASP A 73 -6.88 21.07 70.18
N HIS A 74 -6.94 19.75 69.91
CA HIS A 74 -6.64 18.61 70.80
C HIS A 74 -7.59 17.41 70.64
N GLY A 75 -6.98 16.22 70.47
CA GLY A 75 -7.49 14.98 71.05
C GLY A 75 -7.61 13.80 70.10
N ASP A 76 -6.59 12.94 70.08
CA ASP A 76 -6.74 11.51 69.81
C ASP A 76 -7.84 10.93 70.72
N ASP A 77 -8.80 10.21 70.14
CA ASP A 77 -9.25 8.91 70.65
C ASP A 77 -10.17 8.24 69.62
N ALA A 78 -9.88 6.96 69.41
CA ALA A 78 -10.63 6.06 68.53
C ALA A 78 -12.06 5.86 69.03
N ASP A 79 -13.05 6.01 68.13
CA ASP A 79 -14.24 5.19 68.20
C ASP A 79 -14.83 4.97 66.81
N THR A 80 -15.09 3.70 66.55
CA THR A 80 -15.73 3.13 65.37
C THR A 80 -17.11 3.73 65.16
N ASN A 81 -17.33 4.33 63.98
CA ASN A 81 -18.68 4.47 63.43
C ASN A 81 -18.62 4.13 61.94
N ASP A 82 -19.22 2.98 61.64
CA ASP A 82 -19.70 2.59 60.32
C ASP A 82 -20.38 3.78 59.65
N VAL A 83 -19.71 4.33 58.64
CA VAL A 83 -20.39 5.04 57.56
C VAL A 83 -20.87 3.94 56.62
N PRO A 84 -22.16 3.85 56.29
CA PRO A 84 -22.62 2.91 55.28
C PRO A 84 -21.83 3.17 54.00
N ASP A 85 -21.26 2.11 53.42
CA ASP A 85 -20.88 2.11 52.01
C ASP A 85 -22.12 2.52 51.21
N ASP A 86 -22.20 3.81 50.85
CA ASP A 86 -23.05 4.22 49.76
C ASP A 86 -22.48 3.51 48.52
N GLU A 87 -23.13 2.41 48.14
CA GLU A 87 -23.00 1.75 46.86
C GLU A 87 -23.11 2.82 45.77
N ILE A 88 -21.96 3.27 45.28
CA ILE A 88 -21.88 4.08 44.08
C ILE A 88 -22.29 3.17 42.92
N SER A 89 -23.55 3.30 42.50
CA SER A 89 -24.14 2.65 41.33
C SER A 89 -23.55 3.21 40.03
N GLY A 90 -22.24 3.04 39.83
CA GLY A 90 -21.60 3.15 38.52
C GLY A 90 -21.84 1.89 37.69
N PRO A 91 -21.61 1.91 36.36
CA PRO A 91 -21.86 0.76 35.52
C PRO A 91 -21.03 -0.43 35.98
N THR A 92 -21.69 -1.48 36.46
CA THR A 92 -21.10 -2.80 36.71
C THR A 92 -20.89 -3.50 35.37
N GLY A 93 -19.75 -3.29 34.74
CA GLY A 93 -19.34 -3.98 33.52
C GLY A 93 -17.89 -4.44 33.63
N TYR A 94 -17.51 -5.45 32.85
CA TYR A 94 -16.14 -5.94 32.84
C TYR A 94 -15.23 -4.91 32.16
N VAL A 95 -14.05 -4.70 32.74
CA VAL A 95 -12.95 -3.99 32.10
C VAL A 95 -11.64 -4.44 32.76
N SER A 96 -10.58 -4.50 31.98
CA SER A 96 -9.27 -4.95 32.43
C SER A 96 -8.15 -4.18 31.75
N ALA A 97 -7.07 -3.88 32.48
CA ALA A 97 -5.76 -3.59 31.93
C ALA A 97 -4.74 -4.59 32.51
N ARG A 98 -4.04 -5.32 31.65
CA ARG A 98 -3.06 -6.33 32.08
C ARG A 98 -1.99 -6.57 31.02
N LYS A 99 -0.90 -7.22 31.41
CA LYS A 99 0.11 -7.70 30.46
C LYS A 99 -0.40 -8.92 29.71
N VAL A 100 -0.10 -9.02 28.41
CA VAL A 100 -0.36 -10.23 27.61
C VAL A 100 0.64 -11.29 28.05
N THR A 101 0.14 -12.38 28.65
CA THR A 101 0.99 -13.45 29.19
C THR A 101 0.75 -14.80 28.53
N THR A 102 -0.31 -14.91 27.73
CA THR A 102 -0.69 -16.11 27.00
C THR A 102 -1.21 -15.74 25.61
N VAL A 103 -1.26 -16.71 24.70
CA VAL A 103 -1.86 -16.52 23.36
C VAL A 103 -3.32 -16.09 23.46
N ASP A 104 -4.07 -16.62 24.43
CA ASP A 104 -5.49 -16.31 24.62
C ASP A 104 -5.74 -14.85 25.05
N ASP A 105 -4.74 -14.19 25.67
CA ASP A 105 -4.80 -12.77 26.01
C ASP A 105 -4.64 -11.86 24.78
N ARG A 106 -4.08 -12.37 23.68
CA ARG A 106 -3.75 -11.56 22.50
C ARG A 106 -4.99 -11.27 21.64
N ILE A 107 -4.95 -10.17 20.90
CA ILE A 107 -5.84 -9.90 19.78
C ILE A 107 -5.29 -10.63 18.54
N GLY A 108 -6.13 -11.39 17.85
CA GLY A 108 -5.82 -12.01 16.56
C GLY A 108 -6.34 -11.20 15.38
N GLY A 109 -5.98 -11.61 14.18
CA GLY A 109 -6.34 -10.91 12.95
C GLY A 109 -5.25 -11.05 11.90
N LEU A 110 -5.53 -10.54 10.71
CA LEU A 110 -4.58 -10.62 9.60
C LEU A 110 -3.45 -9.59 9.72
N ASN A 111 -3.65 -8.54 10.52
CA ASN A 111 -2.63 -7.52 10.80
C ASN A 111 -2.27 -7.43 12.30
N ALA A 112 -2.55 -8.46 13.10
CA ALA A 112 -2.29 -8.44 14.53
C ALA A 112 -0.83 -8.77 14.85
N TRP A 113 -0.16 -7.88 15.59
CA TRP A 113 1.27 -7.99 15.92
C TRP A 113 1.59 -8.04 17.41
N GLY A 114 0.58 -7.98 18.28
CA GLY A 114 0.75 -8.18 19.71
C GLY A 114 1.53 -9.46 20.03
N ALA A 115 2.49 -9.37 20.94
CA ALA A 115 3.39 -10.46 21.28
C ALA A 115 3.28 -10.83 22.76
N VAL A 116 3.31 -12.13 23.04
CA VAL A 116 3.26 -12.67 24.41
C VAL A 116 4.46 -12.14 25.20
N GLY A 117 4.18 -11.52 26.34
CA GLY A 117 5.18 -10.91 27.21
C GLY A 117 5.72 -9.55 26.72
N ARG A 118 5.30 -9.08 25.55
CA ARG A 118 5.75 -7.83 24.90
C ARG A 118 4.60 -6.88 24.52
N SER A 119 3.40 -7.14 25.01
CA SER A 119 2.24 -6.27 24.82
C SER A 119 1.38 -6.22 26.08
N TRP A 120 0.56 -5.18 26.16
CA TRP A 120 -0.42 -4.90 27.21
C TRP A 120 -1.81 -4.88 26.58
N LEU A 121 -2.78 -5.52 27.22
CA LEU A 121 -4.16 -5.58 26.77
C LEU A 121 -5.03 -4.69 27.66
N LEU A 122 -5.80 -3.81 27.02
CA LEU A 122 -6.97 -3.18 27.61
C LEU A 122 -8.22 -3.73 26.93
N GLU A 123 -9.18 -4.21 27.71
CA GLU A 123 -10.45 -4.72 27.16
C GLU A 123 -11.63 -4.50 28.09
N ASN A 124 -12.83 -4.47 27.52
CA ASN A 124 -14.11 -4.52 28.22
C ASN A 124 -15.08 -5.45 27.48
N ASP A 125 -16.37 -5.42 27.84
CA ASP A 125 -17.41 -6.23 27.20
C ASP A 125 -17.66 -5.91 25.71
N LEU A 126 -17.07 -4.84 25.16
CA LEU A 126 -17.34 -4.32 23.82
C LEU A 126 -16.11 -4.28 22.90
N VAL A 127 -14.92 -3.98 23.44
CA VAL A 127 -13.70 -3.69 22.67
C VAL A 127 -12.43 -4.16 23.36
N ARG A 128 -11.37 -4.33 22.58
CA ARG A 128 -10.03 -4.79 22.98
C ARG A 128 -8.97 -3.94 22.25
N PHE A 129 -7.90 -3.58 22.96
CA PHE A 129 -6.77 -2.81 22.42
C PHE A 129 -5.45 -3.37 22.95
N ALA A 130 -4.46 -3.52 22.07
CA ALA A 130 -3.11 -3.91 22.44
C ALA A 130 -2.14 -2.71 22.33
N ILE A 131 -1.40 -2.48 23.42
CA ILE A 131 -0.35 -1.47 23.52
C ILE A 131 0.98 -2.20 23.61
N GLN A 132 1.96 -1.81 22.81
CA GLN A 132 3.30 -2.39 22.86
C GLN A 132 3.97 -2.18 24.23
N ASP A 133 4.81 -3.12 24.64
CA ASP A 133 5.72 -2.87 25.77
C ASP A 133 6.82 -1.88 25.33
N LYS A 134 7.71 -1.50 26.26
CA LYS A 134 8.88 -0.69 25.91
C LYS A 134 9.91 -1.52 25.15
N ASP A 135 10.67 -0.87 24.26
CA ASP A 135 11.73 -1.50 23.46
C ASP A 135 11.23 -2.66 22.56
N THR A 136 9.99 -2.61 22.08
CA THR A 136 9.37 -3.68 21.27
C THR A 136 8.79 -3.21 19.94
N GLY A 137 9.27 -2.08 19.41
CA GLY A 137 8.77 -1.47 18.17
C GLY A 137 8.69 -2.47 17.01
N VAL A 138 7.47 -2.77 16.54
CA VAL A 138 7.23 -3.66 15.37
C VAL A 138 6.87 -2.92 14.07
N HIS A 139 6.35 -1.70 14.18
CA HIS A 139 5.95 -0.85 13.06
C HIS A 139 6.84 0.42 13.03
N LEU A 140 6.34 1.60 12.67
CA LEU A 140 7.19 2.79 12.53
C LEU A 140 7.64 3.35 13.89
N TYR A 141 6.86 3.15 14.95
CA TYR A 141 7.23 3.66 16.28
C TYR A 141 8.40 2.90 16.92
N LEU A 142 9.52 3.59 17.14
CA LEU A 142 10.78 2.98 17.60
C LEU A 142 10.80 2.58 19.09
N TYR A 143 10.04 3.29 19.93
CA TYR A 143 10.27 3.29 21.39
C TYR A 143 9.28 2.41 22.19
N GLY A 144 8.28 1.82 21.52
CA GLY A 144 7.23 1.03 22.16
C GLY A 144 6.18 1.87 22.92
N GLY A 145 5.21 1.25 23.58
CA GLY A 145 4.13 1.96 24.27
C GLY A 145 3.06 2.60 23.37
N ASN A 146 3.15 2.44 22.05
CA ASN A 146 2.11 2.79 21.08
C ASN A 146 1.03 1.70 20.97
N LEU A 147 -0.14 2.09 20.48
CA LEU A 147 -1.25 1.16 20.21
C LEU A 147 -1.01 0.48 18.87
N ILE A 148 -1.15 -0.85 18.79
CA ILE A 148 -0.90 -1.63 17.56
C ILE A 148 -2.00 -2.58 17.12
N ASP A 149 -2.85 -3.04 18.04
CA ASP A 149 -3.95 -3.93 17.67
C ASP A 149 -5.24 -3.36 18.25
N ALA A 150 -6.34 -3.45 17.50
CA ALA A 150 -7.66 -3.02 17.97
C ALA A 150 -8.76 -3.92 17.40
N ASP A 151 -9.62 -4.42 18.27
CA ASP A 151 -10.73 -5.29 17.86
C ASP A 151 -11.96 -5.11 18.75
N LEU A 152 -13.13 -5.57 18.28
CA LEU A 152 -14.30 -5.73 19.15
C LEU A 152 -14.04 -6.86 20.16
N ALA A 153 -14.79 -6.87 21.25
CA ALA A 153 -14.69 -7.91 22.28
C ALA A 153 -14.96 -9.32 21.72
N LYS A 154 -14.38 -10.31 22.40
CA LYS A 154 -14.63 -11.72 22.09
C LYS A 154 -16.11 -12.03 22.30
N ALA A 155 -16.73 -12.61 21.29
CA ALA A 155 -18.10 -13.13 21.36
C ALA A 155 -18.11 -14.60 20.96
N GLU A 156 -19.09 -15.38 21.46
CA GLU A 156 -19.21 -16.79 21.10
C GLU A 156 -19.37 -16.94 19.58
N GLY A 157 -18.48 -17.71 18.94
CA GLY A 157 -18.49 -17.94 17.50
C GLY A 157 -17.87 -16.83 16.64
N ARG A 158 -17.32 -15.77 17.24
CA ARG A 158 -16.58 -14.71 16.54
C ARG A 158 -15.08 -14.95 16.65
N GLU A 159 -14.41 -14.98 15.50
CA GLU A 159 -12.95 -14.91 15.43
C GLU A 159 -12.47 -13.46 15.57
N ASP A 160 -11.28 -13.27 16.13
CA ASP A 160 -10.65 -11.95 16.17
C ASP A 160 -10.35 -11.50 14.72
N ASN A 161 -10.52 -10.20 14.45
CA ASN A 161 -10.48 -9.64 13.09
C ASN A 161 -9.77 -8.29 13.08
N ASP A 162 -8.56 -8.23 13.63
CA ASP A 162 -7.76 -7.02 13.61
C ASP A 162 -7.13 -6.75 12.23
N HIS A 163 -7.37 -5.53 11.75
CA HIS A 163 -6.76 -4.90 10.57
C HIS A 163 -6.02 -3.61 10.94
N PHE A 164 -6.13 -3.17 12.20
CA PHE A 164 -5.51 -1.94 12.69
C PHE A 164 -3.99 -2.05 12.63
N ARG A 165 -3.27 -0.93 12.50
CA ARG A 165 -1.80 -0.93 12.38
C ARG A 165 -1.11 -0.22 13.52
N GLU A 166 -1.22 1.11 13.61
CA GLU A 166 -0.63 1.84 14.74
C GLU A 166 -1.18 3.25 14.95
N ILE A 167 -1.22 3.68 16.21
CA ILE A 167 -1.37 5.10 16.61
C ILE A 167 -0.35 5.44 17.70
N PHE A 168 0.30 6.60 17.55
CA PHE A 168 1.13 7.18 18.60
C PHE A 168 1.09 8.72 18.60
N PRO A 169 1.23 9.35 19.78
CA PRO A 169 1.14 10.80 19.93
C PRO A 169 2.35 11.52 19.35
N VAL A 170 2.10 12.67 18.73
CA VAL A 170 3.11 13.61 18.24
C VAL A 170 2.92 14.95 18.94
N VAL A 171 3.97 15.43 19.61
CA VAL A 171 3.99 16.68 20.36
C VAL A 171 5.15 17.54 19.87
N GLY A 172 4.84 18.61 19.13
CA GLY A 172 5.86 19.48 18.53
C GLY A 172 6.75 18.77 17.51
N PHE A 173 6.18 17.84 16.71
CA PHE A 173 6.90 16.92 15.83
C PHE A 173 7.91 15.99 16.53
N ARG A 174 7.70 15.77 17.83
CA ARG A 174 8.50 14.86 18.65
C ARG A 174 7.60 13.80 19.27
N VAL A 175 8.22 12.70 19.69
CA VAL A 175 7.55 11.55 20.30
C VAL A 175 8.17 11.25 21.66
N ALA A 176 7.70 10.22 22.36
CA ALA A 176 8.18 9.88 23.70
C ALA A 176 9.10 8.65 23.67
N ASP A 177 10.30 8.76 24.23
CA ASP A 177 11.17 7.60 24.48
C ASP A 177 10.65 6.86 25.73
N ILE A 178 9.87 5.79 25.55
CA ILE A 178 9.10 5.18 26.65
C ILE A 178 10.00 4.48 27.66
N GLU A 179 10.20 5.12 28.81
CA GLU A 179 11.00 4.58 29.92
C GLU A 179 10.15 3.75 30.89
N THR A 180 8.87 4.12 31.04
CA THR A 180 7.94 3.53 32.02
C THR A 180 6.60 3.16 31.41
N ILE A 181 6.11 1.97 31.74
CA ILE A 181 4.73 1.51 31.49
C ILE A 181 4.15 1.01 32.81
N GLU A 182 3.01 1.58 33.22
CA GLU A 182 2.40 1.32 34.53
C GLU A 182 0.88 1.09 34.39
N VAL A 183 0.37 0.03 35.04
CA VAL A 183 -1.07 -0.14 35.24
C VAL A 183 -1.48 0.70 36.45
N ILE A 184 -2.07 1.88 36.19
CA ILE A 184 -2.53 2.80 37.23
C ILE A 184 -3.83 2.29 37.85
N ALA A 185 -4.70 1.71 37.04
CA ALA A 185 -5.90 1.02 37.46
C ALA A 185 -6.13 -0.20 36.56
N ASP A 186 -6.42 -1.36 37.14
CA ASP A 186 -6.60 -2.61 36.39
C ASP A 186 -8.07 -2.89 36.04
N GLY A 187 -9.01 -2.04 36.46
CA GLY A 187 -10.45 -2.21 36.24
C GLY A 187 -11.15 -3.16 37.22
N SER A 188 -10.42 -3.86 38.10
CA SER A 188 -10.97 -4.90 38.99
C SER A 188 -12.02 -4.39 40.00
N ASN A 189 -12.04 -3.07 40.24
CA ASN A 189 -13.02 -2.39 41.08
C ASN A 189 -14.31 -1.98 40.34
N GLY A 190 -14.49 -2.41 39.08
CA GLY A 190 -15.64 -2.07 38.25
C GLY A 190 -15.67 -0.61 37.77
N ARG A 191 -14.52 0.07 37.79
CA ARG A 191 -14.33 1.42 37.23
C ARG A 191 -13.37 1.36 36.03
N GLU A 192 -12.82 2.48 35.61
CA GLU A 192 -11.86 2.54 34.51
C GLU A 192 -10.59 1.71 34.74
N ALA A 193 -10.10 1.09 33.67
CA ALA A 193 -8.76 0.56 33.55
C ALA A 193 -7.87 1.62 32.86
N ILE A 194 -6.67 1.83 33.41
CA ILE A 194 -5.74 2.87 32.97
C ILE A 194 -4.34 2.26 32.85
N LEU A 195 -3.81 2.26 31.62
CA LEU A 195 -2.41 1.99 31.34
C LEU A 195 -1.72 3.32 31.00
N ARG A 196 -0.62 3.61 31.69
CA ARG A 196 0.18 4.82 31.51
C ARG A 196 1.50 4.47 30.87
N VAL A 197 1.85 5.18 29.81
CA VAL A 197 3.20 5.16 29.22
C VAL A 197 3.83 6.55 29.38
N SER A 198 5.13 6.62 29.66
CA SER A 198 5.81 7.91 29.85
C SER A 198 7.28 7.87 29.50
N GLY A 199 7.77 9.00 28.98
CA GLY A 199 9.14 9.19 28.53
C GLY A 199 9.51 10.64 28.25
N PRO A 200 10.80 10.99 28.20
CA PRO A 200 11.24 12.28 27.67
C PRO A 200 10.96 12.41 26.17
N ASP A 201 10.84 13.65 25.69
CA ASP A 201 10.63 13.90 24.26
C ASP A 201 11.89 13.62 23.41
N VAL A 202 11.73 12.82 22.37
CA VAL A 202 12.78 12.38 21.44
C VAL A 202 12.37 12.66 19.98
N SER A 203 13.33 12.65 19.06
CA SER A 203 13.04 12.68 17.62
C SER A 203 12.24 11.44 17.22
N THR A 204 11.44 11.57 16.17
CA THR A 204 10.71 10.42 15.61
C THR A 204 11.67 9.33 15.17
N GLY A 205 12.82 9.73 14.61
CA GLY A 205 13.88 8.85 14.10
C GLY A 205 13.58 8.27 12.73
N ILE A 206 12.38 8.48 12.19
CA ILE A 206 11.90 7.88 10.93
C ILE A 206 11.82 8.89 9.79
N VAL A 207 11.79 10.21 10.07
CA VAL A 207 11.79 11.26 9.03
C VAL A 207 12.84 12.32 9.37
N PRO A 208 14.10 12.15 8.89
CA PRO A 208 15.22 13.01 9.25
C PRO A 208 14.96 14.50 9.01
N LEU A 209 14.31 14.86 7.89
CA LEU A 209 14.00 16.25 7.55
C LEU A 209 13.12 16.94 8.61
N LEU A 210 12.16 16.21 9.20
CA LEU A 210 11.31 16.80 10.23
C LEU A 210 12.00 16.80 11.59
N ASP A 211 12.76 15.76 11.89
CA ASP A 211 13.54 15.69 13.11
C ASP A 211 14.58 16.83 13.20
N ASP A 212 15.14 17.26 12.05
CA ASP A 212 16.11 18.36 11.96
C ASP A 212 15.48 19.74 12.22
N ILE A 213 14.22 19.95 11.83
CA ILE A 213 13.51 21.22 12.09
C ILE A 213 12.79 21.22 13.44
N ALA A 214 12.53 20.04 14.02
CA ALA A 214 11.91 19.89 15.32
C ALA A 214 12.89 20.26 16.43
N SER A 215 12.57 21.30 17.20
CA SER A 215 13.35 21.64 18.39
C SER A 215 12.92 20.75 19.56
N PRO A 216 13.85 20.29 20.42
CA PRO A 216 13.51 19.60 21.65
C PRO A 216 12.47 20.40 22.43
N VAL A 217 11.34 19.76 22.71
CA VAL A 217 10.31 20.35 23.57
C VAL A 217 10.91 20.49 24.96
N GLY A 218 11.71 19.52 25.43
CA GLY A 218 12.29 19.51 26.78
C GLY A 218 11.20 19.28 27.82
N ALA A 219 10.39 18.24 27.60
CA ALA A 219 9.25 17.86 28.42
C ALA A 219 9.20 16.34 28.61
N ILE A 220 8.48 15.91 29.63
CA ILE A 220 8.02 14.51 29.71
C ILE A 220 6.68 14.43 29.01
N ILE A 221 6.57 13.50 28.07
CA ILE A 221 5.32 13.16 27.40
C ILE A 221 4.79 11.90 28.08
N GLN A 222 3.53 11.94 28.49
CA GLN A 222 2.85 10.83 29.15
C GLN A 222 1.53 10.60 28.47
N THR A 223 1.23 9.35 28.11
CA THR A 223 -0.07 8.98 27.55
C THR A 223 -0.78 8.00 28.47
N ASP A 224 -1.98 8.37 28.90
CA ASP A 224 -2.89 7.50 29.63
C ASP A 224 -3.90 6.90 28.64
N TYR A 225 -3.85 5.59 28.46
CA TYR A 225 -4.87 4.80 27.77
C TYR A 225 -5.94 4.41 28.79
N ILE A 226 -7.14 4.99 28.64
CA ILE A 226 -8.22 4.91 29.61
C ILE A 226 -9.41 4.21 28.97
N LEU A 227 -9.78 3.04 29.49
CA LEU A 227 -10.94 2.28 29.06
C LEU A 227 -11.93 2.15 30.22
N ARG A 228 -13.22 2.36 29.95
CA ARG A 228 -14.29 2.27 30.94
C ARG A 228 -15.23 1.10 30.65
N PRO A 229 -15.92 0.56 31.67
CA PRO A 229 -17.00 -0.39 31.45
C PRO A 229 -18.08 0.19 30.53
N GLY A 230 -18.47 -0.56 29.50
CA GLY A 230 -19.55 -0.21 28.58
C GLY A 230 -19.24 0.93 27.59
N GLU A 231 -18.00 1.43 27.52
CA GLU A 231 -17.57 2.39 26.49
C GLU A 231 -16.91 1.64 25.31
N PRO A 232 -17.43 1.77 24.07
CA PRO A 232 -16.87 1.11 22.87
C PRO A 232 -15.67 1.87 22.27
N TRP A 233 -14.97 2.65 23.09
CA TRP A 233 -13.82 3.44 22.67
C TRP A 233 -12.76 3.49 23.78
N LEU A 234 -11.52 3.70 23.36
CA LEU A 234 -10.40 4.02 24.22
C LEU A 234 -10.20 5.54 24.25
N LYS A 235 -10.18 6.12 25.45
CA LYS A 235 -9.76 7.50 25.62
C LYS A 235 -8.24 7.55 25.77
N MET A 236 -7.58 8.32 24.92
CA MET A 236 -6.13 8.57 24.95
C MET A 236 -5.90 9.99 25.45
N ARG A 237 -5.30 10.12 26.65
CA ARG A 237 -4.93 11.42 27.22
C ARG A 237 -3.42 11.57 27.19
N THR A 238 -2.93 12.49 26.36
CA THR A 238 -1.52 12.84 26.33
C THR A 238 -1.30 14.10 27.16
N THR A 239 -0.46 13.99 28.19
CA THR A 239 -0.06 15.08 29.10
C THR A 239 1.40 15.43 28.85
N VAL A 240 1.66 16.73 28.67
CA VAL A 240 3.01 17.28 28.48
C VAL A 240 3.42 17.99 29.76
N PHE A 241 4.48 17.51 30.42
CA PHE A 241 5.02 18.09 31.64
C PHE A 241 6.24 18.96 31.33
N ASN A 242 6.11 20.27 31.57
CA ASN A 242 7.19 21.23 31.39
C ASN A 242 8.01 21.36 32.68
N ASN A 243 9.17 20.71 32.70
CA ASN A 243 10.10 20.77 33.83
C ASN A 243 10.98 22.05 33.83
N SER A 244 10.66 23.04 32.99
CA SER A 244 11.36 24.34 32.99
C SER A 244 10.73 25.27 34.04
N PRO A 245 11.51 25.74 35.04
CA PRO A 245 11.00 26.65 36.06
C PRO A 245 10.87 28.10 35.63
N LYS A 246 11.25 28.41 34.38
CA LYS A 246 11.41 29.79 33.91
C LYS A 246 10.60 30.14 32.69
N PHE A 247 10.27 29.16 31.86
CA PHE A 247 9.70 29.40 30.53
C PHE A 247 8.49 28.50 30.33
N SER A 248 7.35 29.11 30.01
CA SER A 248 6.23 28.40 29.41
C SER A 248 6.65 27.87 28.04
N LYS A 249 5.93 26.85 27.58
CA LYS A 249 6.01 26.35 26.21
C LYS A 249 4.66 26.60 25.56
N ASP A 250 4.59 27.66 24.76
CA ASP A 250 3.33 28.11 24.16
C ASP A 250 3.27 27.67 22.69
N GLY A 251 2.08 27.31 22.23
CA GLY A 251 1.82 26.98 20.83
C GLY A 251 2.38 25.63 20.36
N ILE A 252 2.55 24.65 21.26
CA ILE A 252 3.07 23.33 20.90
C ILE A 252 2.04 22.63 20.01
N MET A 253 2.44 22.23 18.79
CA MET A 253 1.59 21.40 17.94
C MET A 253 1.29 20.07 18.65
N THR A 254 0.02 19.68 18.69
CA THR A 254 -0.39 18.38 19.22
C THR A 254 -1.05 17.57 18.12
N GLY A 255 -0.94 16.26 18.24
CA GLY A 255 -1.30 15.38 17.16
C GLY A 255 -1.13 13.92 17.50
N ASP A 256 -1.50 13.09 16.55
CA ASP A 256 -1.15 11.68 16.51
C ASP A 256 -0.72 11.33 15.09
N PHE A 257 0.26 10.43 14.97
CA PHE A 257 0.37 9.62 13.78
C PHE A 257 -0.71 8.54 13.83
N ILE A 258 -1.42 8.36 12.73
CA ILE A 258 -2.57 7.47 12.61
C ILE A 258 -2.39 6.61 11.36
N ALA A 259 -2.29 5.30 11.56
CA ALA A 259 -2.31 4.28 10.53
C ALA A 259 -3.37 3.24 10.90
N PHE A 260 -4.48 3.24 10.16
CA PHE A 260 -5.52 2.22 10.33
C PHE A 260 -5.16 0.88 9.66
N GLY A 261 -4.13 0.87 8.80
CA GLY A 261 -3.65 -0.32 8.08
C GLY A 261 -4.13 -0.37 6.63
N GLY A 262 -3.35 -1.03 5.76
CA GLY A 262 -3.56 -1.01 4.31
C GLY A 262 -4.91 -1.59 3.85
N ALA A 263 -5.53 -2.47 4.66
CA ALA A 263 -6.87 -3.03 4.38
C ALA A 263 -8.03 -2.11 4.76
N ALA A 264 -7.77 -0.98 5.42
CA ALA A 264 -8.79 -0.03 5.80
C ALA A 264 -8.98 1.03 4.70
N HIS A 265 -10.21 1.24 4.26
CA HIS A 265 -10.54 2.38 3.39
C HIS A 265 -10.91 3.60 4.21
N ILE A 266 -10.34 4.75 3.88
CA ILE A 266 -10.71 6.00 4.56
C ILE A 266 -12.15 6.42 4.22
N PHE A 267 -12.86 6.79 5.27
CA PHE A 267 -14.09 7.54 5.25
C PHE A 267 -13.97 8.73 6.21
N THR A 268 -14.50 9.90 5.82
CA THR A 268 -14.66 11.05 6.72
C THR A 268 -16.09 11.58 6.64
N PRO A 269 -16.68 12.10 7.73
CA PRO A 269 -18.02 12.68 7.69
C PRO A 269 -18.17 13.80 6.64
N GLU A 270 -17.12 14.58 6.43
CA GLU A 270 -17.09 15.71 5.48
C GLU A 270 -16.75 15.29 4.04
N GLY A 271 -15.92 14.26 3.87
CA GLY A 271 -15.39 13.80 2.58
C GLY A 271 -16.05 12.55 2.02
N GLY A 272 -16.81 11.79 2.81
CA GLY A 272 -17.21 10.43 2.43
C GLY A 272 -15.99 9.57 2.10
N PHE A 273 -16.10 8.73 1.07
CA PHE A 273 -15.00 7.87 0.58
C PHE A 273 -14.03 8.56 -0.39
N THR A 274 -14.40 9.71 -0.95
CA THR A 274 -13.74 10.28 -2.15
C THR A 274 -13.27 11.72 -1.99
N GLY A 275 -13.81 12.45 -1.02
CA GLY A 275 -13.37 13.80 -0.70
C GLY A 275 -12.09 13.81 0.13
N SER A 276 -11.32 14.89 -0.03
CA SER A 276 -10.08 15.14 0.72
C SER A 276 -10.18 16.44 1.53
N PRO A 277 -11.08 16.49 2.54
CA PRO A 277 -11.16 17.65 3.43
C PRO A 277 -9.84 17.87 4.18
N SER A 278 -9.53 19.12 4.55
CA SER A 278 -8.34 19.45 5.36
C SER A 278 -8.62 19.51 6.86
N ASP A 279 -9.90 19.53 7.25
CA ASP A 279 -10.37 19.52 8.62
C ASP A 279 -11.57 18.57 8.71
N VAL A 280 -11.53 17.63 9.65
CA VAL A 280 -12.55 16.59 9.80
C VAL A 280 -13.01 16.43 11.24
N SER A 281 -14.28 16.08 11.43
CA SER A 281 -14.82 15.78 12.76
C SER A 281 -14.41 14.39 13.25
N ALA A 282 -14.17 13.46 12.33
CA ALA A 282 -13.60 12.15 12.60
C ALA A 282 -12.87 11.61 11.36
N LEU A 283 -11.84 10.79 11.60
CA LEU A 283 -11.28 9.89 10.59
C LEU A 283 -11.77 8.48 10.84
N ILE A 284 -12.14 7.76 9.79
CA ILE A 284 -12.61 6.39 9.89
C ILE A 284 -11.85 5.53 8.88
N GLY A 285 -11.26 4.44 9.35
CA GLY A 285 -10.72 3.38 8.50
C GLY A 285 -11.68 2.18 8.52
N ALA A 286 -12.21 1.79 7.38
CA ALA A 286 -13.18 0.69 7.28
C ALA A 286 -12.59 -0.50 6.52
N ALA A 287 -12.55 -1.66 7.17
CA ALA A 287 -12.07 -2.92 6.61
C ALA A 287 -13.21 -3.96 6.56
N SER A 288 -12.89 -5.20 6.18
CA SER A 288 -13.90 -6.27 6.08
C SER A 288 -14.44 -6.66 7.47
N GLY A 289 -15.68 -6.27 7.77
CA GLY A 289 -16.37 -6.63 9.01
C GLY A 289 -15.92 -5.87 10.27
N ILE A 290 -15.12 -4.81 10.11
CA ILE A 290 -14.66 -3.94 11.19
C ILE A 290 -14.39 -2.53 10.69
N ALA A 291 -14.52 -1.54 11.56
CA ALA A 291 -14.14 -0.16 11.30
C ALA A 291 -13.55 0.50 12.56
N TYR A 292 -12.61 1.40 12.33
CA TYR A 292 -11.90 2.15 13.36
C TYR A 292 -12.20 3.63 13.21
N GLY A 293 -12.43 4.34 14.32
CA GLY A 293 -12.69 5.78 14.30
C GLY A 293 -11.73 6.54 15.19
N TYR A 294 -11.23 7.68 14.72
CA TYR A 294 -10.43 8.62 15.49
C TYR A 294 -11.14 9.98 15.56
N THR A 295 -11.40 10.49 16.76
CA THR A 295 -12.10 11.77 16.95
C THR A 295 -11.67 12.51 18.23
N VAL A 296 -12.21 13.72 18.37
CA VAL A 296 -12.11 14.60 19.53
C VAL A 296 -13.50 14.97 20.04
N GLU A 297 -13.62 15.25 21.34
CA GLU A 297 -14.89 15.68 21.95
C GLU A 297 -15.40 16.99 21.33
N LYS A 298 -14.49 17.94 21.08
CA LYS A 298 -14.79 19.28 20.54
C LYS A 298 -13.71 19.71 19.56
N GLY A 299 -14.11 20.50 18.56
CA GLY A 299 -13.22 20.96 17.50
C GLY A 299 -13.14 19.99 16.31
N MET A 300 -12.16 20.24 15.46
CA MET A 300 -11.85 19.46 14.26
C MET A 300 -10.43 18.92 14.35
N VAL A 301 -10.17 17.84 13.62
CA VAL A 301 -8.83 17.29 13.40
C VAL A 301 -8.35 17.83 12.05
N GLY A 302 -7.27 18.60 12.07
CA GLY A 302 -6.60 19.04 10.85
C GLY A 302 -5.85 17.87 10.22
N VAL A 303 -6.09 17.60 8.95
CA VAL A 303 -5.48 16.49 8.21
C VAL A 303 -4.90 17.04 6.90
N PRO A 304 -3.61 17.41 6.89
CA PRO A 304 -3.02 18.06 5.72
C PRO A 304 -3.01 17.16 4.49
N LEU A 305 -2.99 15.85 4.71
CA LEU A 305 -3.09 14.79 3.72
C LEU A 305 -3.81 13.61 4.39
N ILE A 306 -4.71 12.94 3.67
CA ILE A 306 -5.56 11.87 4.19
C ILE A 306 -5.18 10.55 3.53
N ASP A 307 -4.84 9.56 4.34
CA ASP A 307 -4.56 8.18 3.94
C ASP A 307 -4.79 7.20 5.10
N ALA A 308 -5.20 5.98 4.79
CA ALA A 308 -5.34 4.91 5.79
C ALA A 308 -3.99 4.38 6.27
N ASN A 309 -2.98 4.54 5.43
CA ASN A 309 -1.67 3.94 5.58
C ASN A 309 -0.84 4.81 6.52
N GLY A 310 -0.98 6.13 6.45
CA GLY A 310 -0.39 7.01 7.44
C GLY A 310 -0.91 8.43 7.28
N THR A 311 -1.33 9.05 8.38
CA THR A 311 -1.75 10.45 8.42
C THR A 311 -1.35 11.07 9.75
N ILE A 312 -1.00 12.36 9.71
CA ILE A 312 -0.86 13.17 10.93
C ILE A 312 -2.18 13.88 11.19
N GLY A 313 -2.85 13.49 12.26
CA GLY A 313 -3.93 14.27 12.83
C GLY A 313 -3.36 15.44 13.60
N ILE A 314 -3.60 16.67 13.15
CA ILE A 314 -3.19 17.92 13.81
C ILE A 314 -4.34 18.44 14.64
N LEU A 315 -4.03 18.85 15.85
CA LEU A 315 -5.01 19.28 16.84
C LEU A 315 -4.67 20.68 17.35
N ASP A 316 -5.56 21.22 18.17
CA ASP A 316 -5.35 22.54 18.77
C ASP A 316 -4.00 22.61 19.50
N PRO A 317 -3.25 23.72 19.34
CA PRO A 317 -1.96 23.87 19.98
C PRO A 317 -2.10 23.91 21.50
N LEU A 318 -1.08 23.41 22.17
CA LEU A 318 -1.03 23.29 23.62
C LEU A 318 -0.07 24.33 24.22
N ASP A 319 -0.59 25.11 25.17
CA ASP A 319 0.20 26.01 26.00
C ASP A 319 0.50 25.33 27.35
N VAL A 320 1.77 25.11 27.66
CA VAL A 320 2.22 24.41 28.87
C VAL A 320 2.96 25.40 29.79
N PRO A 321 2.42 25.71 31.00
CA PRO A 321 3.04 26.66 31.91
C PRO A 321 4.42 26.18 32.42
N ALA A 322 5.25 27.10 32.88
CA ALA A 322 6.51 26.78 33.57
C ALA A 322 6.22 25.96 34.84
N ASP A 323 7.03 24.92 35.10
CA ASP A 323 6.84 23.94 36.18
C ASP A 323 5.40 23.37 36.27
N GLY A 324 4.74 23.20 35.12
CA GLY A 324 3.37 22.72 35.06
C GLY A 324 3.14 21.75 33.91
N SER A 325 1.88 21.39 33.71
CA SER A 325 1.47 20.49 32.65
C SER A 325 0.18 20.95 31.99
N ALA A 326 -0.02 20.50 30.75
CA ALA A 326 -1.27 20.60 30.04
C ALA A 326 -1.51 19.29 29.27
N TYR A 327 -2.75 19.02 28.91
CA TYR A 327 -3.12 17.76 28.26
C TYR A 327 -4.11 17.97 27.13
N PHE A 328 -4.21 16.96 26.28
CA PHE A 328 -5.16 16.89 25.19
C PHE A 328 -5.78 15.47 25.15
N ASP A 329 -7.10 15.36 24.95
CA ASP A 329 -7.85 14.09 24.92
C ASP A 329 -8.29 13.67 23.51
N ARG A 330 -8.07 12.40 23.14
CA ARG A 330 -8.52 11.76 21.89
C ARG A 330 -9.24 10.46 22.14
N TYR A 331 -9.98 10.00 21.14
CA TYR A 331 -10.83 8.81 21.23
C TYR A 331 -10.57 7.90 20.03
N LEU A 332 -10.20 6.66 20.31
CA LEU A 332 -10.14 5.58 19.32
C LEU A 332 -11.35 4.68 19.52
N ILE A 333 -12.15 4.51 18.47
CA ILE A 333 -13.42 3.79 18.46
C ILE A 333 -13.23 2.52 17.64
N VAL A 334 -13.83 1.42 18.06
CA VAL A 334 -13.95 0.20 17.25
C VAL A 334 -15.43 -0.10 17.03
N GLY A 335 -15.81 -0.39 15.79
CA GLY A 335 -17.16 -0.78 15.40
C GLY A 335 -17.13 -1.87 14.33
N SER A 336 -18.28 -2.48 14.04
CA SER A 336 -18.44 -3.46 12.96
C SER A 336 -18.50 -2.81 11.57
N ASP A 337 -18.85 -1.52 11.50
CA ASP A 337 -18.93 -0.74 10.26
C ASP A 337 -18.84 0.78 10.54
N ILE A 338 -18.82 1.57 9.46
CA ILE A 338 -18.74 3.04 9.50
C ILE A 338 -19.93 3.63 10.28
N ALA A 339 -21.13 3.08 10.12
CA ALA A 339 -22.33 3.61 10.76
C ALA A 339 -22.30 3.46 12.29
N GLN A 340 -21.80 2.33 12.80
CA GLN A 340 -21.63 2.13 14.23
C GLN A 340 -20.57 3.08 14.79
N VAL A 341 -19.41 3.20 14.12
CA VAL A 341 -18.35 4.13 14.51
C VAL A 341 -18.88 5.56 14.57
N LEU A 342 -19.59 6.03 13.54
CA LEU A 342 -20.20 7.37 13.53
C LEU A 342 -21.24 7.56 14.64
N GLY A 343 -21.99 6.52 14.99
CA GLY A 343 -22.86 6.54 16.16
C GLY A 343 -22.12 6.88 17.46
N HIS A 344 -20.96 6.28 17.66
CA HIS A 344 -20.10 6.56 18.81
C HIS A 344 -19.43 7.94 18.72
N VAL A 345 -19.04 8.39 17.52
CA VAL A 345 -18.55 9.77 17.30
C VAL A 345 -19.61 10.78 17.74
N HIS A 346 -20.86 10.63 17.30
CA HIS A 346 -21.95 11.52 17.72
C HIS A 346 -22.14 11.50 19.24
N GLN A 347 -22.04 10.32 19.88
CA GLN A 347 -22.16 10.18 21.33
C GLN A 347 -21.05 10.94 22.08
N ILE A 348 -19.79 10.78 21.66
CA ILE A 348 -18.63 11.46 22.27
C ILE A 348 -18.76 12.99 22.12
N ARG A 349 -19.24 13.45 20.97
CA ARG A 349 -19.37 14.88 20.64
C ARG A 349 -20.65 15.52 21.16
N GLY A 350 -21.56 14.74 21.75
CA GLY A 350 -22.86 15.22 22.23
C GLY A 350 -23.80 15.66 21.10
N GLU A 351 -23.64 15.08 19.91
CA GLU A 351 -24.43 15.39 18.73
C GLU A 351 -25.68 14.52 18.66
N ALA A 352 -26.83 15.13 18.37
CA ALA A 352 -28.10 14.41 18.28
C ALA A 352 -28.16 13.56 17.01
N SER A 353 -28.41 12.26 17.17
CA SER A 353 -28.64 11.33 16.06
C SER A 353 -29.73 10.32 16.40
N PHE A 354 -30.41 9.82 15.37
CA PHE A 354 -31.49 8.84 15.46
C PHE A 354 -31.17 7.66 14.55
N ALA A 355 -31.68 6.48 14.92
CA ALA A 355 -31.46 5.26 14.17
C ALA A 355 -32.37 5.20 12.93
N VAL A 356 -31.82 4.75 11.81
CA VAL A 356 -32.62 4.19 10.70
C VAL A 356 -32.26 2.72 10.60
N ARG A 357 -33.23 1.85 10.87
CA ARG A 357 -33.02 0.40 11.01
C ARG A 357 -33.94 -0.38 10.09
N GLY A 358 -33.54 -1.58 9.73
CA GLY A 358 -34.40 -2.51 9.01
C GLY A 358 -33.61 -3.69 8.47
N THR A 359 -34.24 -4.44 7.58
CA THR A 359 -33.60 -5.57 6.88
C THR A 359 -33.59 -5.33 5.37
N VAL A 360 -32.44 -5.57 4.73
CA VAL A 360 -32.32 -5.65 3.27
C VAL A 360 -32.72 -7.05 2.84
N LYS A 361 -33.76 -7.16 2.01
CA LYS A 361 -34.38 -8.42 1.59
C LYS A 361 -34.26 -8.64 0.09
N GLY A 362 -34.13 -9.91 -0.30
CA GLY A 362 -34.26 -10.35 -1.69
C GLY A 362 -35.71 -10.51 -2.12
N PRO A 363 -35.96 -10.85 -3.40
CA PRO A 363 -37.31 -11.03 -3.94
C PRO A 363 -38.07 -12.23 -3.33
N ASP A 364 -37.36 -13.16 -2.70
CA ASP A 364 -37.89 -14.30 -1.94
C ASP A 364 -38.23 -13.94 -0.48
N GLY A 365 -38.01 -12.68 -0.08
CA GLY A 365 -38.21 -12.18 1.28
C GLY A 365 -37.11 -12.58 2.26
N GLN A 366 -36.05 -13.28 1.80
CA GLN A 366 -34.92 -13.64 2.65
C GLN A 366 -33.97 -12.46 2.84
N PRO A 367 -33.33 -12.34 4.01
CA PRO A 367 -32.31 -11.32 4.21
C PRO A 367 -31.09 -11.53 3.30
N ILE A 368 -30.49 -10.42 2.86
CA ILE A 368 -29.25 -10.43 2.07
C ILE A 368 -28.09 -10.08 2.99
N SER A 369 -27.35 -11.10 3.45
CA SER A 369 -26.14 -10.90 4.25
C SER A 369 -25.06 -10.13 3.47
N GLY A 370 -24.42 -9.17 4.12
CA GLY A 370 -23.35 -8.35 3.52
C GLY A 370 -23.86 -7.24 2.59
N ALA A 371 -25.18 -7.01 2.52
CA ALA A 371 -25.70 -5.83 1.83
C ALA A 371 -25.18 -4.54 2.49
N LYS A 372 -24.95 -3.50 1.70
CA LYS A 372 -24.54 -2.18 2.18
C LYS A 372 -25.69 -1.18 2.01
N VAL A 373 -25.93 -0.37 3.04
CA VAL A 373 -26.89 0.75 2.99
C VAL A 373 -26.12 2.05 3.22
N THR A 374 -26.11 2.92 2.21
CA THR A 374 -25.36 4.18 2.25
C THR A 374 -26.32 5.36 2.22
N ALA A 375 -26.10 6.36 3.09
CA ALA A 375 -26.93 7.56 3.14
C ALA A 375 -26.27 8.75 2.42
N PHE A 376 -27.09 9.52 1.71
CA PHE A 376 -26.73 10.77 1.04
C PHE A 376 -27.71 11.88 1.44
N PRO A 377 -27.33 13.16 1.27
CA PRO A 377 -28.29 14.26 1.42
C PRO A 377 -29.49 14.11 0.46
N ASP A 378 -30.66 14.64 0.84
CA ASP A 378 -31.89 14.55 0.04
C ASP A 378 -31.71 15.02 -1.42
N GLY A 379 -31.99 14.12 -2.36
CA GLY A 379 -31.94 14.39 -3.80
C GLY A 379 -30.51 14.44 -4.36
N LYS A 380 -29.55 13.84 -3.65
CA LYS A 380 -28.13 13.82 -4.02
C LYS A 380 -27.55 12.43 -4.24
N ALA A 381 -28.31 11.36 -4.04
CA ALA A 381 -27.87 10.03 -4.44
C ALA A 381 -27.95 9.88 -5.97
N ASP A 382 -26.98 10.45 -6.67
CA ASP A 382 -26.87 10.42 -8.12
C ASP A 382 -25.43 9.98 -8.50
N PRO A 383 -25.26 8.85 -9.20
CA PRO A 383 -23.95 8.36 -9.68
C PRO A 383 -23.21 9.33 -10.61
N SER A 384 -23.89 10.33 -11.18
CA SER A 384 -23.26 11.39 -11.97
C SER A 384 -22.84 12.60 -11.15
N SER A 385 -23.17 12.62 -9.86
CA SER A 385 -22.82 13.69 -8.93
C SER A 385 -21.63 13.30 -8.05
N ASN A 386 -20.76 14.28 -7.75
CA ASN A 386 -19.65 14.12 -6.81
C ASN A 386 -20.10 14.45 -5.38
N VAL A 387 -21.26 13.94 -4.94
CA VAL A 387 -21.76 14.20 -3.57
C VAL A 387 -21.35 13.06 -2.65
N ASN A 388 -20.68 13.42 -1.57
CA ASN A 388 -20.14 12.49 -0.60
C ASN A 388 -21.26 11.74 0.16
N ALA A 389 -21.04 10.45 0.36
CA ALA A 389 -21.81 9.67 1.32
C ALA A 389 -21.63 10.22 2.74
N LEU A 390 -22.69 10.17 3.55
CA LEU A 390 -22.71 10.65 4.93
C LEU A 390 -22.40 9.55 5.95
N THR A 391 -22.76 8.32 5.62
CA THR A 391 -22.52 7.12 6.43
C THR A 391 -22.83 5.88 5.59
N GLN A 392 -22.29 4.73 5.98
CA GLN A 392 -22.57 3.44 5.37
C GLN A 392 -22.66 2.37 6.46
N SER A 393 -23.72 1.57 6.44
CA SER A 393 -23.81 0.34 7.23
C SER A 393 -23.58 -0.86 6.33
N THR A 394 -22.87 -1.85 6.87
CA THR A 394 -22.83 -3.20 6.32
C THR A 394 -23.85 -4.02 7.09
N ALA A 395 -24.63 -4.85 6.40
CA ALA A 395 -25.75 -5.57 6.97
C ALA A 395 -25.46 -7.07 7.14
N PRO A 396 -24.78 -7.50 8.24
CA PRO A 396 -24.72 -8.90 8.62
C PRO A 396 -26.12 -9.49 8.69
N GLU A 397 -26.34 -10.65 8.07
CA GLU A 397 -27.66 -11.31 8.05
C GLU A 397 -28.78 -10.40 7.51
N GLY A 398 -28.42 -9.40 6.70
CA GLY A 398 -29.33 -8.43 6.09
C GLY A 398 -29.82 -7.31 7.00
N ALA A 399 -29.52 -7.30 8.31
CA ALA A 399 -29.94 -6.24 9.22
C ALA A 399 -28.99 -5.04 9.16
N PHE A 400 -29.53 -3.83 8.93
CA PHE A 400 -28.72 -2.60 8.88
C PHE A 400 -29.17 -1.60 9.94
N GLU A 401 -28.23 -0.75 10.37
CA GLU A 401 -28.51 0.39 11.25
C GLU A 401 -27.64 1.58 10.86
N LEU A 402 -28.27 2.72 10.57
CA LEU A 402 -27.60 4.01 10.35
C LEU A 402 -27.86 4.95 11.52
N LYS A 403 -26.92 5.85 11.82
CA LYS A 403 -27.10 6.95 12.78
C LYS A 403 -27.02 8.28 12.05
N LEU A 404 -28.14 9.00 12.01
CA LEU A 404 -28.28 10.23 11.22
C LEU A 404 -28.94 11.33 12.06
N ALA A 405 -28.56 12.57 11.81
CA ALA A 405 -29.22 13.73 12.39
C ALA A 405 -30.66 13.89 11.85
N PRO A 406 -31.52 14.72 12.48
CA PRO A 406 -32.80 15.12 11.90
C PRO A 406 -32.65 15.71 10.50
N GLY A 407 -33.41 15.21 9.54
CA GLY A 407 -33.29 15.62 8.15
C GLY A 407 -33.96 14.68 7.17
N LYS A 408 -33.79 15.00 5.88
CA LYS A 408 -34.23 14.16 4.76
C LYS A 408 -33.00 13.60 4.05
N TYR A 409 -33.07 12.33 3.68
CA TYR A 409 -31.95 11.60 3.13
C TYR A 409 -32.37 10.66 2.00
N ASP A 410 -31.42 10.43 1.10
CA ASP A 410 -31.46 9.33 0.15
C ASP A 410 -30.70 8.14 0.75
N LEU A 411 -31.28 6.95 0.70
CA LEU A 411 -30.61 5.70 1.04
C LEU A 411 -30.39 4.91 -0.23
N VAL A 412 -29.18 4.38 -0.39
CA VAL A 412 -28.80 3.48 -1.48
C VAL A 412 -28.50 2.12 -0.88
N ALA A 413 -29.33 1.12 -1.22
CA ALA A 413 -29.05 -0.28 -0.89
C ALA A 413 -28.30 -0.93 -2.05
N SER A 414 -27.23 -1.65 -1.74
CA SER A 414 -26.38 -2.38 -2.70
C SER A 414 -25.94 -3.72 -2.12
N ALA A 415 -25.66 -4.69 -2.97
CA ALA A 415 -25.14 -5.99 -2.58
C ALA A 415 -24.47 -6.66 -3.79
N ALA A 416 -23.59 -7.64 -3.54
CA ALA A 416 -22.88 -8.36 -4.58
C ALA A 416 -23.85 -8.89 -5.66
N GLY A 417 -23.50 -8.62 -6.91
CA GLY A 417 -24.24 -9.08 -8.09
C GLY A 417 -25.66 -8.53 -8.24
N ARG A 418 -26.07 -7.47 -7.53
CA ARG A 418 -27.46 -6.95 -7.60
C ARG A 418 -27.49 -5.50 -8.07
N VAL A 419 -28.56 -5.16 -8.81
CA VAL A 419 -28.84 -3.76 -9.18
C VAL A 419 -29.23 -2.97 -7.93
N ARG A 420 -28.49 -1.90 -7.64
CA ARG A 420 -28.72 -1.04 -6.46
C ARG A 420 -30.08 -0.35 -6.53
N GLN A 421 -30.66 -0.08 -5.37
CA GLN A 421 -31.98 0.55 -5.23
C GLN A 421 -31.90 1.81 -4.36
N PHE A 422 -32.75 2.79 -4.67
CA PHE A 422 -32.76 4.11 -4.05
C PHE A 422 -34.05 4.31 -3.24
N PHE A 423 -33.92 4.85 -2.03
CA PHE A 423 -35.03 5.04 -1.11
C PHE A 423 -34.94 6.42 -0.44
N LYS A 424 -36.07 6.95 0.00
CA LYS A 424 -36.14 8.20 0.79
C LYS A 424 -36.41 7.91 2.25
N VAL A 425 -35.77 8.63 3.16
CA VAL A 425 -36.12 8.61 4.59
C VAL A 425 -36.16 10.04 5.14
N GLU A 426 -37.05 10.27 6.09
CA GLU A 426 -37.16 11.52 6.84
C GLU A 426 -37.09 11.19 8.33
N ILE A 427 -36.20 11.89 9.02
CA ILE A 427 -35.92 11.74 10.45
C ILE A 427 -36.31 13.06 11.11
N THR A 428 -37.18 13.00 12.11
CA THR A 428 -37.56 14.16 12.91
C THR A 428 -36.86 14.14 14.26
N ASP A 429 -37.35 13.30 15.16
CA ASP A 429 -37.01 13.27 16.58
C ASP A 429 -37.19 11.86 17.18
N ALA A 430 -37.27 10.84 16.32
CA ALA A 430 -37.40 9.44 16.68
C ALA A 430 -36.72 8.53 15.65
N ASP A 431 -36.38 7.32 16.10
CA ASP A 431 -35.86 6.25 15.23
C ASP A 431 -36.89 5.86 14.16
N VAL A 432 -36.38 5.42 13.00
CA VAL A 432 -37.18 5.01 11.84
C VAL A 432 -36.89 3.55 11.50
N GLU A 433 -37.96 2.74 11.42
CA GLU A 433 -37.91 1.36 10.92
C GLU A 433 -38.29 1.33 9.44
N LYS A 434 -37.42 0.77 8.60
CA LYS A 434 -37.60 0.68 7.16
C LYS A 434 -36.85 -0.51 6.55
N ASP A 435 -37.60 -1.54 6.16
CA ASP A 435 -37.07 -2.61 5.31
C ASP A 435 -36.79 -2.10 3.89
N LEU A 436 -35.76 -2.66 3.27
CA LEU A 436 -35.32 -2.33 1.91
C LEU A 436 -35.33 -3.60 1.06
N GLU A 437 -35.69 -3.49 -0.22
CA GLU A 437 -35.76 -4.63 -1.13
C GLU A 437 -34.76 -4.47 -2.28
N LEU A 438 -34.03 -5.54 -2.60
CA LEU A 438 -33.17 -5.63 -3.77
C LEU A 438 -33.68 -6.72 -4.72
N GLY A 439 -33.46 -6.51 -6.03
CA GLY A 439 -33.72 -7.52 -7.05
C GLY A 439 -32.80 -8.74 -6.91
N ALA A 440 -33.07 -9.80 -7.68
CA ALA A 440 -32.22 -10.99 -7.77
C ALA A 440 -30.78 -10.67 -8.25
N ALA A 441 -29.81 -11.48 -7.82
CA ALA A 441 -28.44 -11.35 -8.31
C ALA A 441 -28.31 -11.96 -9.70
N GLY A 442 -27.44 -11.39 -10.53
CA GLY A 442 -26.98 -12.05 -11.75
C GLY A 442 -25.90 -13.07 -11.42
N LYS A 443 -25.85 -14.16 -12.19
CA LYS A 443 -24.94 -15.29 -11.94
C LYS A 443 -24.13 -15.58 -13.19
N LEU A 444 -22.80 -15.51 -13.08
CA LEU A 444 -21.86 -15.94 -14.11
C LEU A 444 -21.11 -17.17 -13.62
N VAL A 445 -21.17 -18.25 -14.38
CA VAL A 445 -20.44 -19.49 -14.13
C VAL A 445 -19.41 -19.68 -15.23
N PHE A 446 -18.16 -19.98 -14.88
CA PHE A 446 -17.20 -20.37 -15.90
C PHE A 446 -16.21 -21.44 -15.43
N THR A 447 -15.73 -22.21 -16.40
CA THR A 447 -14.57 -23.12 -16.26
C THR A 447 -13.43 -22.58 -17.12
N VAL A 448 -12.19 -22.81 -16.72
CA VAL A 448 -11.00 -22.42 -17.49
C VAL A 448 -10.12 -23.65 -17.71
N LYS A 449 -9.88 -23.98 -18.99
CA LYS A 449 -9.04 -25.11 -19.40
C LYS A 449 -7.90 -24.65 -20.29
N GLU A 450 -6.77 -25.31 -20.14
CA GLU A 450 -5.63 -25.13 -21.03
C GLU A 450 -5.90 -25.78 -22.39
N ALA A 451 -5.58 -25.09 -23.46
CA ALA A 451 -5.49 -25.67 -24.80
C ALA A 451 -4.04 -25.61 -25.31
N ASN A 452 -3.67 -26.51 -26.24
CA ASN A 452 -2.42 -26.40 -26.98
C ASN A 452 -2.62 -25.61 -28.30
N PRO A 453 -1.54 -25.21 -28.99
CA PRO A 453 -1.62 -24.54 -30.29
C PRO A 453 -2.40 -25.32 -31.37
N GLU A 454 -2.49 -26.64 -31.24
CA GLU A 454 -3.27 -27.53 -32.12
C GLU A 454 -4.78 -27.57 -31.77
N GLY A 455 -5.20 -26.96 -30.67
CA GLY A 455 -6.60 -26.89 -30.21
C GLY A 455 -7.06 -28.09 -29.36
N GLU A 456 -6.14 -28.94 -28.88
CA GLU A 456 -6.46 -30.00 -27.93
C GLU A 456 -6.63 -29.41 -26.53
N VAL A 457 -7.76 -29.70 -25.89
CA VAL A 457 -8.11 -29.20 -24.57
C VAL A 457 -7.63 -30.15 -23.49
N GLY A 458 -6.85 -29.62 -22.56
CA GLY A 458 -6.25 -30.31 -21.44
C GLY A 458 -6.96 -30.06 -20.11
N ARG A 459 -6.15 -29.85 -19.07
CA ARG A 459 -6.60 -29.72 -17.67
C ARG A 459 -7.21 -28.36 -17.36
N SER A 460 -7.93 -28.27 -16.24
CA SER A 460 -8.30 -26.98 -15.65
C SER A 460 -7.05 -26.23 -15.15
N ILE A 461 -7.07 -24.91 -15.32
CA ILE A 461 -5.96 -24.02 -14.97
C ILE A 461 -6.50 -22.75 -14.30
N PRO A 462 -5.75 -22.11 -13.37
CA PRO A 462 -6.14 -20.83 -12.83
C PRO A 462 -6.33 -19.77 -13.92
N GLY A 463 -7.32 -18.90 -13.80
CA GLY A 463 -7.56 -17.81 -14.75
C GLY A 463 -8.50 -16.74 -14.20
N LYS A 464 -8.55 -15.60 -14.89
CA LYS A 464 -9.40 -14.47 -14.51
C LYS A 464 -10.35 -14.04 -15.62
N ALA A 465 -11.48 -13.45 -15.23
CA ALA A 465 -12.40 -12.75 -16.12
C ALA A 465 -12.43 -11.25 -15.78
N SER A 466 -12.07 -10.41 -16.74
CA SER A 466 -12.14 -8.95 -16.65
C SER A 466 -13.40 -8.46 -17.36
N LEU A 467 -14.31 -7.83 -16.64
CA LEU A 467 -15.63 -7.43 -17.14
C LEU A 467 -15.64 -5.93 -17.43
N GLN A 468 -15.89 -5.56 -18.67
CA GLN A 468 -16.16 -4.18 -19.08
C GLN A 468 -17.65 -3.99 -19.30
N CYS A 469 -18.23 -2.98 -18.67
CA CYS A 469 -19.67 -2.72 -18.72
C CYS A 469 -20.06 -2.12 -20.07
N LEU A 470 -21.07 -2.70 -20.71
CA LEU A 470 -21.68 -2.19 -21.94
C LEU A 470 -23.01 -1.50 -21.65
N ASP A 471 -23.42 -0.64 -22.57
CA ASP A 471 -24.71 0.05 -22.56
C ASP A 471 -24.98 0.75 -21.21
N ASP A 472 -26.15 0.49 -20.62
CA ASP A 472 -26.63 1.02 -19.34
C ASP A 472 -26.31 0.11 -18.13
N THR A 473 -25.46 -0.90 -18.31
CA THR A 473 -25.02 -1.78 -17.23
C THR A 473 -24.42 -0.98 -16.09
N GLN A 474 -24.85 -1.28 -14.86
CA GLN A 474 -24.46 -0.55 -13.66
C GLN A 474 -22.94 -0.56 -13.47
N ARG A 475 -22.34 0.63 -13.44
CA ARG A 475 -20.91 0.81 -13.15
C ARG A 475 -20.63 0.95 -11.65
N PRO A 476 -19.41 0.60 -11.20
CA PRO A 476 -18.94 0.91 -9.85
C PRO A 476 -19.13 2.38 -9.52
N TRP A 477 -19.57 2.65 -8.30
CA TRP A 477 -19.79 3.99 -7.79
C TRP A 477 -18.88 4.25 -6.58
N LYS A 478 -17.81 5.01 -6.81
CA LYS A 478 -16.77 5.29 -5.80
C LYS A 478 -17.31 5.95 -4.52
N GLU A 479 -18.39 6.72 -4.60
CA GLU A 479 -19.08 7.30 -3.43
C GLU A 479 -19.79 6.25 -2.56
N LEU A 480 -19.93 5.00 -3.02
CA LEU A 480 -20.34 3.84 -2.21
C LEU A 480 -19.14 3.01 -1.70
N GLY A 481 -17.91 3.44 -1.99
CA GLY A 481 -16.69 2.66 -1.74
C GLY A 481 -16.44 1.56 -2.78
N GLU A 482 -17.16 1.54 -3.90
CA GLU A 482 -16.92 0.58 -4.99
C GLU A 482 -15.73 1.06 -5.84
N ARG A 483 -14.64 0.29 -5.88
CA ARG A 483 -13.41 0.62 -6.62
C ARG A 483 -12.96 -0.57 -7.47
N ILE A 484 -12.60 -0.29 -8.71
CA ILE A 484 -11.95 -1.25 -9.62
C ILE A 484 -11.20 -0.45 -10.69
N ASN A 485 -9.99 -0.88 -11.01
CA ASN A 485 -9.12 -0.18 -11.94
C ASN A 485 -9.36 -0.60 -13.41
N ARG A 486 -8.72 0.10 -14.36
CA ARG A 486 -8.67 -0.21 -15.81
C ARG A 486 -10.02 -0.21 -16.53
N ASP A 487 -10.94 0.69 -16.13
CA ASP A 487 -12.29 0.81 -16.70
C ASP A 487 -13.07 -0.53 -16.72
N LEU A 488 -12.78 -1.37 -15.72
CA LEU A 488 -13.55 -2.57 -15.47
C LEU A 488 -14.76 -2.24 -14.61
N CYS A 489 -15.71 -3.15 -14.55
CA CYS A 489 -16.81 -3.12 -13.58
C CYS A 489 -16.97 -4.43 -12.82
N GLY A 490 -16.16 -5.44 -13.15
CA GLY A 490 -16.02 -6.65 -12.36
C GLY A 490 -14.71 -7.35 -12.69
N LEU A 491 -14.15 -8.04 -11.71
CA LEU A 491 -12.98 -8.88 -11.86
C LEU A 491 -13.19 -10.15 -11.05
N LEU A 492 -13.07 -11.29 -11.73
CA LEU A 492 -13.42 -12.59 -11.16
C LEU A 492 -12.22 -13.52 -11.27
N TYR A 493 -11.79 -14.11 -10.15
CA TYR A 493 -10.70 -15.08 -10.10
C TYR A 493 -11.24 -16.50 -9.95
N SER A 494 -10.87 -17.38 -10.89
CA SER A 494 -11.03 -18.82 -10.79
C SER A 494 -9.67 -19.43 -10.46
N GLU A 495 -9.48 -19.74 -9.18
CA GLU A 495 -8.19 -20.15 -8.60
C GLU A 495 -7.66 -21.45 -9.22
N PHE A 496 -8.55 -22.35 -9.62
CA PHE A 496 -8.17 -23.67 -10.16
C PHE A 496 -8.81 -23.97 -11.52
N GLY A 497 -9.55 -23.03 -12.10
CA GLY A 497 -10.23 -23.21 -13.39
C GLY A 497 -11.39 -24.21 -13.37
N THR A 498 -11.75 -24.75 -12.21
CA THR A 498 -12.95 -25.58 -12.04
C THR A 498 -14.21 -24.72 -12.10
N GLU A 499 -15.36 -25.36 -12.31
CA GLU A 499 -16.65 -24.66 -12.36
C GLU A 499 -16.85 -23.84 -11.09
N LYS A 500 -17.01 -22.53 -11.25
CA LYS A 500 -17.21 -21.59 -10.15
C LYS A 500 -18.28 -20.58 -10.55
N GLU A 501 -19.20 -20.33 -9.63
CA GLU A 501 -20.27 -19.34 -9.77
C GLU A 501 -19.86 -18.02 -9.11
N PHE A 502 -20.16 -16.91 -9.79
CA PHE A 502 -19.91 -15.56 -9.32
C PHE A 502 -21.18 -14.72 -9.37
N ASP A 503 -21.37 -13.91 -8.33
CA ASP A 503 -22.39 -12.86 -8.31
C ASP A 503 -21.91 -11.66 -9.14
N VAL A 504 -22.64 -11.37 -10.22
CA VAL A 504 -22.35 -10.26 -11.15
C VAL A 504 -23.63 -9.47 -11.36
N VAL A 505 -23.54 -8.14 -11.43
CA VAL A 505 -24.74 -7.31 -11.60
C VAL A 505 -25.43 -7.71 -12.93
N PRO A 506 -26.75 -7.88 -12.99
CA PRO A 506 -27.42 -8.17 -14.26
C PRO A 506 -27.17 -7.08 -15.29
N GLY A 507 -26.84 -7.46 -16.53
CA GLY A 507 -26.51 -6.53 -17.60
C GLY A 507 -25.66 -7.15 -18.71
N ALA A 508 -25.18 -6.28 -19.60
CA ALA A 508 -24.37 -6.62 -20.76
C ALA A 508 -22.90 -6.28 -20.53
N TYR A 509 -22.01 -7.24 -20.82
CA TYR A 509 -20.59 -7.10 -20.58
C TYR A 509 -19.78 -7.47 -21.82
N ARG A 510 -18.64 -6.80 -22.01
CA ARG A 510 -17.53 -7.38 -22.75
C ARG A 510 -16.63 -8.07 -21.74
N VAL A 511 -16.42 -9.38 -21.89
CA VAL A 511 -15.67 -10.19 -20.91
C VAL A 511 -14.40 -10.72 -21.53
N ILE A 512 -13.28 -10.46 -20.87
CA ILE A 512 -11.96 -10.95 -21.30
C ILE A 512 -11.48 -11.99 -20.30
N PHE A 513 -11.32 -13.22 -20.76
CA PHE A 513 -10.74 -14.31 -19.99
C PHE A 513 -9.25 -14.45 -20.30
N SER A 514 -8.42 -14.59 -19.27
CA SER A 514 -6.95 -14.58 -19.42
C SER A 514 -6.23 -15.37 -18.32
N ARG A 515 -4.97 -15.75 -18.62
CA ARG A 515 -4.00 -16.35 -17.70
C ARG A 515 -2.58 -15.83 -18.01
N GLY A 516 -2.25 -14.61 -17.59
CA GLY A 516 -0.92 -14.02 -17.87
C GLY A 516 -0.53 -13.93 -19.36
N PRO A 517 0.69 -13.45 -19.66
CA PRO A 517 1.19 -13.22 -21.01
C PRO A 517 1.83 -14.46 -21.68
N GLN A 518 1.80 -15.63 -21.04
CA GLN A 518 2.22 -16.89 -21.68
C GLN A 518 1.05 -17.54 -22.46
N TYR A 519 -0.18 -17.12 -22.17
CA TYR A 519 -1.41 -17.67 -22.72
C TYR A 519 -2.11 -16.67 -23.66
N GLY A 520 -2.98 -17.22 -24.50
CA GLY A 520 -3.95 -16.44 -25.27
C GLY A 520 -5.03 -15.85 -24.37
N ILE A 521 -5.90 -15.04 -24.98
CA ILE A 521 -7.12 -14.53 -24.34
C ILE A 521 -8.33 -15.04 -25.10
N MET A 522 -9.44 -15.19 -24.38
CA MET A 522 -10.77 -15.39 -24.97
C MET A 522 -11.62 -14.16 -24.66
N VAL A 523 -12.28 -13.60 -25.67
CA VAL A 523 -13.12 -12.40 -25.53
C VAL A 523 -14.55 -12.75 -25.92
N GLU A 524 -15.46 -12.54 -24.98
CA GLU A 524 -16.89 -12.45 -25.26
C GLU A 524 -17.22 -10.97 -25.46
N GLU A 525 -17.40 -10.56 -26.73
CA GLU A 525 -17.66 -9.15 -27.08
C GLU A 525 -18.99 -8.64 -26.50
N ARG A 526 -19.93 -9.55 -26.27
CA ARG A 526 -21.19 -9.26 -25.59
C ARG A 526 -21.73 -10.49 -24.89
N LEU A 527 -21.63 -10.50 -23.56
CA LEU A 527 -22.21 -11.49 -22.67
C LEU A 527 -23.38 -10.86 -21.89
N GLU A 528 -24.56 -11.44 -21.99
CA GLU A 528 -25.75 -11.04 -21.23
C GLU A 528 -25.85 -11.88 -19.96
N VAL A 529 -25.85 -11.21 -18.80
CA VAL A 529 -26.07 -11.84 -17.49
C VAL A 529 -27.45 -11.46 -16.99
N GLY A 530 -28.35 -12.45 -16.93
CA GLY A 530 -29.71 -12.30 -16.40
C GLY A 530 -29.83 -12.75 -14.94
N THR A 531 -31.06 -12.76 -14.42
CA THR A 531 -31.37 -13.16 -13.04
C THR A 531 -32.17 -14.47 -12.93
N GLU A 532 -32.59 -15.05 -14.06
CA GLU A 532 -33.45 -16.24 -14.06
C GLU A 532 -32.64 -17.53 -13.94
N GLU A 533 -31.58 -17.67 -14.73
CA GLU A 533 -30.69 -18.83 -14.75
C GLU A 533 -29.23 -18.34 -14.83
N PRO A 534 -28.24 -19.07 -14.28
CA PRO A 534 -26.84 -18.73 -14.43
C PRO A 534 -26.39 -18.71 -15.90
N THR A 535 -25.63 -17.69 -16.29
CA THR A 535 -24.95 -17.64 -17.58
C THR A 535 -23.66 -18.45 -17.46
N THR A 536 -23.51 -19.53 -18.24
CA THR A 536 -22.31 -20.39 -18.22
C THR A 536 -21.42 -20.14 -19.43
N VAL A 537 -20.10 -20.05 -19.21
CA VAL A 537 -19.08 -19.95 -20.27
C VAL A 537 -17.99 -21.01 -20.06
N ASP A 538 -17.72 -21.80 -21.09
CA ASP A 538 -16.56 -22.70 -21.13
C ASP A 538 -15.38 -21.96 -21.76
N VAL A 539 -14.31 -21.75 -20.98
CA VAL A 539 -13.15 -20.98 -21.42
C VAL A 539 -11.99 -21.91 -21.76
N GLU A 540 -11.43 -21.72 -22.96
CA GLU A 540 -10.24 -22.42 -23.43
C GLU A 540 -9.13 -21.39 -23.68
N LEU A 541 -8.01 -21.49 -22.94
CA LEU A 541 -6.86 -20.60 -23.08
C LEU A 541 -5.67 -21.37 -23.63
N THR A 542 -5.23 -21.02 -24.83
CA THR A 542 -4.07 -21.64 -25.47
C THR A 542 -2.77 -21.19 -24.83
N LYS A 543 -1.90 -22.13 -24.42
CA LYS A 543 -0.51 -21.82 -24.04
C LYS A 543 0.34 -21.61 -25.30
N TRP A 544 0.82 -20.38 -25.53
CA TRP A 544 1.58 -20.03 -26.74
C TRP A 544 3.08 -20.01 -26.52
N VAL A 545 3.53 -19.62 -25.32
CA VAL A 545 4.94 -19.39 -25.04
C VAL A 545 5.57 -20.64 -24.44
N ASP A 546 6.64 -21.13 -25.08
CA ASP A 546 7.50 -22.18 -24.53
C ASP A 546 8.71 -21.55 -23.82
N TYR A 547 8.62 -21.52 -22.49
CA TYR A 547 9.68 -21.02 -21.61
C TYR A 547 10.39 -22.16 -20.87
N THR A 548 10.45 -23.37 -21.46
CA THR A 548 11.13 -24.52 -20.86
C THR A 548 12.56 -24.18 -20.41
N GLY A 549 12.87 -24.51 -19.15
CA GLY A 549 14.13 -24.18 -18.48
C GLY A 549 14.09 -22.87 -17.68
N PHE A 550 12.96 -22.18 -17.67
CA PHE A 550 12.75 -20.93 -16.94
C PHE A 550 11.51 -21.03 -16.05
N TYR A 551 11.50 -20.20 -15.00
CA TYR A 551 10.33 -19.95 -14.16
C TYR A 551 9.99 -18.47 -14.18
N THR A 552 8.70 -18.16 -14.17
CA THR A 552 8.20 -16.80 -14.10
C THR A 552 8.23 -16.28 -12.66
N ALA A 553 8.71 -15.06 -12.45
CA ALA A 553 8.76 -14.47 -11.12
C ALA A 553 8.32 -13.00 -11.09
N ASP A 554 7.76 -12.60 -9.96
CA ASP A 554 7.53 -11.21 -9.59
C ASP A 554 8.23 -10.96 -8.25
N PHE A 555 9.14 -9.98 -8.22
CA PHE A 555 10.07 -9.78 -7.10
C PHE A 555 9.71 -8.60 -6.19
N HIS A 556 8.53 -8.00 -6.35
CA HIS A 556 8.10 -6.88 -5.52
C HIS A 556 6.57 -6.79 -5.47
N GLN A 557 5.96 -7.14 -4.33
CA GLN A 557 4.50 -7.17 -4.13
C GLN A 557 4.15 -6.94 -2.66
N HIS A 558 2.96 -6.34 -2.44
CA HIS A 558 2.50 -5.94 -1.12
C HIS A 558 1.16 -6.58 -0.76
N THR A 559 0.94 -6.76 0.53
CA THR A 559 -0.29 -7.27 1.13
C THR A 559 -0.63 -6.51 2.41
N ILE A 560 -1.66 -6.96 3.13
CA ILE A 560 -2.05 -6.45 4.44
C ILE A 560 -0.92 -6.40 5.48
N GLY A 561 0.19 -7.12 5.28
CA GLY A 561 1.41 -6.93 6.09
C GLY A 561 2.04 -5.55 5.92
N SER A 562 1.88 -4.94 4.75
CA SER A 562 2.33 -3.58 4.43
C SER A 562 1.39 -2.51 4.98
N ILE A 563 1.93 -1.31 5.11
CA ILE A 563 1.18 -0.16 5.59
C ILE A 563 0.09 0.26 4.62
N ASP A 564 0.22 -0.11 3.34
CA ASP A 564 -0.43 0.48 2.20
C ASP A 564 -1.05 -0.48 1.17
N ALA A 565 -1.14 -1.76 1.50
CA ALA A 565 -1.81 -2.73 0.66
C ALA A 565 -2.98 -3.41 1.39
N GLU A 566 -4.10 -3.53 0.67
CA GLU A 566 -5.37 -3.98 1.25
C GLU A 566 -5.60 -5.49 1.16
N LEU A 567 -4.85 -6.15 0.28
CA LEU A 567 -5.10 -7.54 -0.06
C LEU A 567 -4.47 -8.49 0.96
N THR A 568 -5.19 -9.55 1.30
CA THR A 568 -4.62 -10.62 2.13
C THR A 568 -3.59 -11.43 1.36
N HIS A 569 -2.67 -12.09 2.07
CA HIS A 569 -1.73 -13.06 1.47
C HIS A 569 -2.45 -14.08 0.57
N LYS A 570 -3.63 -14.57 1.00
CA LYS A 570 -4.43 -15.54 0.24
C LYS A 570 -4.92 -14.98 -1.09
N VAL A 571 -5.45 -13.75 -1.10
CA VAL A 571 -5.91 -13.12 -2.35
C VAL A 571 -4.72 -12.83 -3.27
N LYS A 572 -3.59 -12.37 -2.73
CA LYS A 572 -2.38 -12.10 -3.53
C LYS A 572 -1.78 -13.37 -4.14
N VAL A 573 -1.80 -14.51 -3.43
CA VAL A 573 -1.43 -15.82 -3.97
C VAL A 573 -2.35 -16.21 -5.14
N ILE A 574 -3.66 -15.98 -5.01
CA ILE A 574 -4.62 -16.22 -6.09
C ILE A 574 -4.32 -15.33 -7.31
N GLU A 575 -4.02 -14.03 -7.11
CA GLU A 575 -3.61 -13.13 -8.19
C GLU A 575 -2.39 -13.66 -8.93
N ASN A 576 -1.34 -14.06 -8.20
CA ASN A 576 -0.14 -14.66 -8.81
C ASN A 576 -0.47 -15.91 -9.63
N MET A 577 -1.32 -16.80 -9.10
CA MET A 577 -1.74 -18.01 -9.81
C MET A 577 -2.48 -17.71 -11.12
N VAL A 578 -3.42 -16.75 -11.12
CA VAL A 578 -4.20 -16.41 -12.32
C VAL A 578 -3.37 -15.61 -13.33
N GLU A 579 -2.32 -14.89 -12.91
CA GLU A 579 -1.40 -14.18 -13.80
C GLU A 579 -0.21 -15.02 -14.28
N GLY A 580 -0.14 -16.28 -13.85
CA GLY A 580 0.93 -17.21 -14.20
C GLY A 580 2.28 -16.73 -13.68
N VAL A 581 2.33 -16.26 -12.43
CA VAL A 581 3.58 -16.02 -11.68
C VAL A 581 3.87 -17.25 -10.83
N GLU A 582 5.01 -17.90 -11.09
CA GLU A 582 5.39 -19.16 -10.46
C GLU A 582 6.27 -18.96 -9.21
N ILE A 583 7.02 -17.86 -9.13
CA ILE A 583 7.81 -17.45 -7.96
C ILE A 583 7.30 -16.06 -7.54
N ALA A 584 6.61 -15.98 -6.40
CA ALA A 584 6.01 -14.75 -5.92
C ALA A 584 6.76 -14.23 -4.69
N ALA A 585 7.32 -13.03 -4.77
CA ALA A 585 7.96 -12.39 -3.65
C ALA A 585 6.94 -11.72 -2.72
N CYS A 586 7.05 -12.01 -1.41
CA CYS A 586 6.33 -11.28 -0.37
C CYS A 586 7.30 -10.26 0.23
N THR A 587 7.12 -8.98 -0.06
CA THR A 587 8.06 -7.91 0.30
C THR A 587 7.32 -6.79 0.99
N ASP A 588 6.57 -7.14 2.04
CA ASP A 588 5.80 -6.15 2.76
C ASP A 588 6.70 -5.08 3.41
N HIS A 589 6.19 -3.85 3.53
CA HIS A 589 6.95 -2.73 4.06
C HIS A 589 7.40 -2.97 5.50
N ASP A 590 8.72 -2.98 5.66
CA ASP A 590 9.47 -3.08 6.91
C ASP A 590 9.18 -4.32 7.76
N ILE A 591 8.42 -5.29 7.25
CA ILE A 591 8.01 -6.46 8.01
C ILE A 591 8.23 -7.74 7.22
N ASN A 592 8.78 -8.75 7.89
CA ASN A 592 9.06 -10.04 7.28
C ASN A 592 7.80 -10.93 7.35
N THR A 593 7.02 -10.95 6.27
CA THR A 593 5.85 -11.82 6.08
C THR A 593 6.15 -12.92 5.05
N SER A 594 5.19 -13.84 4.84
CA SER A 594 5.37 -14.93 3.87
C SER A 594 4.04 -15.40 3.26
N TYR A 595 4.07 -15.72 1.96
CA TYR A 595 2.97 -16.40 1.28
C TYR A 595 2.86 -17.90 1.61
N ARG A 596 3.82 -18.48 2.34
CA ARG A 596 3.89 -19.94 2.56
C ARG A 596 2.61 -20.51 3.16
N ASP A 597 2.05 -19.83 4.16
CA ASP A 597 0.82 -20.29 4.82
C ASP A 597 -0.39 -20.21 3.90
N ALA A 598 -0.53 -19.11 3.16
CA ALA A 598 -1.58 -18.95 2.16
C ALA A 598 -1.47 -20.00 1.03
N ILE A 599 -0.26 -20.28 0.54
CA ILE A 599 -0.01 -21.31 -0.47
C ILE A 599 -0.39 -22.69 0.06
N ASN A 600 -0.05 -23.00 1.31
CA ASN A 600 -0.37 -24.27 1.95
C ASN A 600 -1.88 -24.42 2.19
N GLU A 601 -2.55 -23.38 2.68
CA GLU A 601 -3.99 -23.35 2.91
C GLU A 601 -4.77 -23.59 1.61
N LEU A 602 -4.33 -22.96 0.52
CA LEU A 602 -4.94 -23.12 -0.81
C LEU A 602 -4.59 -24.45 -1.48
N GLY A 603 -3.50 -25.11 -1.10
CA GLY A 603 -2.95 -26.23 -1.87
C GLY A 603 -2.35 -25.80 -3.22
N ALA A 604 -1.74 -24.60 -3.26
CA ALA A 604 -1.30 -23.93 -4.48
C ALA A 604 0.14 -24.25 -4.92
N GLN A 605 0.83 -25.18 -4.25
CA GLN A 605 2.27 -25.45 -4.46
C GLN A 605 2.62 -25.87 -5.90
N GLU A 606 1.66 -26.43 -6.63
CA GLU A 606 1.83 -26.77 -8.05
C GLU A 606 1.96 -25.52 -8.95
N TRP A 607 1.41 -24.38 -8.53
CA TRP A 607 1.26 -23.19 -9.34
C TRP A 607 2.20 -22.06 -8.92
N VAL A 608 2.52 -21.95 -7.64
CA VAL A 608 3.32 -20.85 -7.09
C VAL A 608 4.13 -21.30 -5.87
N THR A 609 5.35 -20.75 -5.77
CA THR A 609 6.25 -20.90 -4.62
C THR A 609 6.59 -19.52 -4.04
N PRO A 610 6.75 -19.38 -2.71
CA PRO A 610 7.07 -18.09 -2.10
C PRO A 610 8.57 -17.76 -2.22
N MET A 611 8.87 -16.49 -2.44
CA MET A 611 10.17 -15.87 -2.17
C MET A 611 9.97 -14.89 -1.02
N ASP A 612 10.50 -15.22 0.16
CA ASP A 612 10.27 -14.42 1.35
C ASP A 612 11.23 -13.22 1.33
N GLY A 613 10.71 -12.04 1.68
CA GLY A 613 11.45 -10.79 1.68
C GLY A 613 10.80 -9.72 2.55
N ASN A 614 11.34 -8.52 2.45
CA ASN A 614 10.87 -7.32 3.16
C ASN A 614 11.33 -6.11 2.35
N GLU A 615 10.43 -5.16 2.10
CA GLU A 615 10.80 -3.87 1.56
C GLU A 615 11.17 -2.90 2.68
N VAL A 616 12.48 -2.69 2.87
CA VAL A 616 12.99 -1.71 3.84
C VAL A 616 12.81 -0.31 3.27
N SER A 617 11.96 0.47 3.93
CA SER A 617 11.35 1.67 3.36
C SER A 617 11.92 2.92 4.01
N VAL A 618 13.06 3.36 3.50
CA VAL A 618 13.77 4.50 4.08
C VAL A 618 13.16 5.78 3.55
N ASN A 619 12.29 6.40 4.36
CA ASN A 619 11.58 7.63 4.03
C ASN A 619 12.49 8.70 3.40
N LEU A 620 12.07 9.21 2.22
CA LEU A 620 12.78 10.22 1.42
C LEU A 620 14.16 9.82 0.87
N VAL A 621 14.59 8.57 1.04
CA VAL A 621 15.91 8.08 0.61
C VAL A 621 15.79 7.03 -0.48
N GLY A 622 14.99 5.98 -0.26
CA GLY A 622 14.90 4.84 -1.17
C GLY A 622 14.35 3.61 -0.50
N HIS A 623 13.85 2.67 -1.32
CA HIS A 623 13.40 1.39 -0.84
C HIS A 623 14.27 0.25 -1.34
N PHE A 624 14.41 -0.76 -0.50
CA PHE A 624 15.31 -1.87 -0.72
C PHE A 624 14.63 -3.18 -0.34
N ASN A 625 14.42 -4.08 -1.30
CA ASN A 625 14.03 -5.44 -0.96
C ASN A 625 15.24 -6.21 -0.43
N VAL A 626 15.09 -6.75 0.77
CA VAL A 626 15.94 -7.85 1.25
C VAL A 626 15.22 -9.16 1.01
N PHE A 627 15.94 -10.19 0.58
CA PHE A 627 15.36 -11.52 0.35
C PHE A 627 16.01 -12.58 1.21
N THR A 628 15.27 -13.68 1.41
CA THR A 628 15.61 -14.83 2.25
C THR A 628 15.81 -14.56 3.74
N PRO A 629 14.99 -13.71 4.40
CA PRO A 629 14.97 -13.73 5.85
C PRO A 629 14.66 -15.16 6.33
N GLN A 630 15.42 -15.63 7.32
CA GLN A 630 15.30 -16.96 7.90
C GLN A 630 14.85 -16.85 9.34
N GLY A 631 13.61 -17.27 9.58
CA GLY A 631 13.00 -17.23 10.89
C GLY A 631 11.59 -16.72 10.82
N GLU A 632 11.09 -16.28 11.97
CA GLU A 632 9.74 -15.78 12.14
C GLU A 632 9.81 -14.51 13.00
N VAL A 633 8.94 -13.53 12.71
CA VAL A 633 8.76 -12.36 13.57
C VAL A 633 8.13 -12.78 14.90
N LEU A 634 7.08 -13.59 14.82
CA LEU A 634 6.43 -14.22 15.96
C LEU A 634 6.46 -15.74 15.78
N THR A 635 6.80 -16.46 16.85
CA THR A 635 6.74 -17.93 16.87
C THR A 635 5.30 -18.45 16.78
N GLU A 636 5.12 -19.77 16.61
CA GLU A 636 3.79 -20.42 16.68
C GLU A 636 2.99 -20.13 17.97
N ASN A 637 3.68 -19.82 19.07
CA ASN A 637 3.07 -19.45 20.36
C ASN A 637 2.99 -17.93 20.55
N PHE A 638 3.22 -17.16 19.49
CA PHE A 638 3.19 -15.70 19.45
C PHE A 638 4.14 -15.02 20.45
N GLU A 639 5.23 -15.70 20.81
CA GLU A 639 6.38 -15.09 21.47
C GLU A 639 7.31 -14.45 20.41
N PRO A 640 8.08 -13.40 20.75
CA PRO A 640 9.07 -12.80 19.85
C PRO A 640 10.02 -13.84 19.26
N GLY A 641 10.07 -13.93 17.93
CA GLY A 641 11.01 -14.75 17.19
C GLY A 641 12.34 -14.05 16.96
N ASN A 642 13.24 -14.69 16.19
CA ASN A 642 14.55 -14.13 15.88
C ASN A 642 14.51 -12.97 14.89
N LEU A 643 13.40 -12.75 14.20
CA LEU A 643 13.21 -11.59 13.32
C LEU A 643 12.50 -10.42 13.99
N PHE A 644 12.03 -10.57 15.24
CA PHE A 644 11.22 -9.55 15.93
C PHE A 644 11.93 -8.19 16.01
N ASP A 645 13.22 -8.18 16.37
CA ASP A 645 14.03 -6.95 16.48
C ASP A 645 14.49 -6.41 15.09
N HIS A 646 14.08 -7.06 13.99
CA HIS A 646 14.39 -6.71 12.61
C HIS A 646 13.12 -6.31 11.83
N THR A 647 12.25 -5.54 12.49
CA THR A 647 10.97 -5.07 11.93
C THR A 647 10.81 -3.56 12.04
N GLY A 648 9.94 -3.02 11.20
CA GLY A 648 9.49 -1.64 11.23
C GLY A 648 10.62 -0.62 11.13
N GLY A 649 10.38 0.52 11.78
CA GLY A 649 11.38 1.58 11.94
C GLY A 649 12.65 1.10 12.63
N GLY A 650 12.64 -0.05 13.33
CA GLY A 650 13.84 -0.63 13.93
C GLY A 650 14.93 -0.95 12.92
N VAL A 651 14.60 -1.15 11.64
CA VAL A 651 15.57 -1.46 10.57
C VAL A 651 16.30 -0.20 10.08
N PHE A 652 15.64 0.95 9.98
CA PHE A 652 16.22 2.16 9.37
C PHE A 652 16.28 3.39 10.27
N GLY A 653 15.48 3.44 11.34
CA GLY A 653 15.30 4.60 12.18
C GLY A 653 16.56 4.99 12.96
N ASN A 654 16.84 6.29 13.06
CA ASN A 654 18.02 6.86 13.71
C ASN A 654 19.37 6.35 13.17
N LYS A 655 19.44 5.86 11.92
CA LYS A 655 20.65 5.31 11.30
C LYS A 655 21.12 6.16 10.12
N THR A 656 22.43 6.22 9.94
CA THR A 656 23.05 6.64 8.68
C THR A 656 22.80 5.61 7.58
N LEU A 657 22.96 5.99 6.32
CA LEU A 657 22.76 5.05 5.21
C LEU A 657 23.68 3.82 5.34
N GLU A 658 24.94 3.98 5.74
CA GLU A 658 25.86 2.87 6.01
C GLU A 658 25.31 1.92 7.07
N GLU A 659 24.79 2.44 8.17
CA GLU A 659 24.18 1.66 9.26
C GLU A 659 22.87 0.99 8.83
N ILE A 660 22.12 1.58 7.89
CA ILE A 660 20.93 0.96 7.30
C ILE A 660 21.32 -0.30 6.51
N PHE A 661 22.33 -0.20 5.64
CA PHE A 661 22.85 -1.38 4.92
C PHE A 661 23.41 -2.44 5.87
N ASP A 662 24.13 -2.03 6.92
CA ASP A 662 24.58 -2.96 7.97
C ASP A 662 23.38 -3.63 8.67
N SER A 663 22.30 -2.90 8.92
CA SER A 663 21.09 -3.43 9.53
C SER A 663 20.35 -4.42 8.63
N MET A 664 20.28 -4.15 7.33
CA MET A 664 19.70 -5.06 6.33
C MET A 664 20.50 -6.37 6.23
N GLU A 665 21.82 -6.29 6.16
CA GLU A 665 22.70 -7.46 6.11
C GLU A 665 22.73 -8.25 7.42
N ALA A 666 22.41 -7.62 8.55
CA ALA A 666 22.32 -8.28 9.85
C ALA A 666 21.05 -9.12 10.02
N ILE A 667 20.03 -8.94 9.18
CA ILE A 667 18.80 -9.74 9.23
C ILE A 667 19.17 -11.22 8.96
N PRO A 668 18.83 -12.15 9.87
CA PRO A 668 19.18 -13.56 9.72
C PRO A 668 18.76 -14.11 8.36
N GLY A 669 19.70 -14.68 7.62
CA GLY A 669 19.44 -15.34 6.33
C GLY A 669 19.49 -14.45 5.10
N VAL A 670 19.43 -13.12 5.25
CA VAL A 670 19.45 -12.19 4.10
C VAL A 670 20.69 -12.42 3.25
N SER A 671 20.47 -12.55 1.95
CA SER A 671 21.53 -12.90 1.00
C SER A 671 21.45 -12.18 -0.34
N LEU A 672 20.42 -11.37 -0.55
CA LEU A 672 20.23 -10.56 -1.74
C LEU A 672 19.60 -9.21 -1.34
N ILE A 673 20.18 -8.11 -1.79
CA ILE A 673 19.62 -6.75 -1.65
C ILE A 673 19.29 -6.20 -3.04
N GLN A 674 18.05 -5.77 -3.22
CA GLN A 674 17.57 -5.10 -4.41
C GLN A 674 17.36 -3.62 -4.15
N VAL A 675 17.70 -2.76 -5.11
CA VAL A 675 17.21 -1.38 -5.14
C VAL A 675 15.90 -1.35 -5.92
N ASN A 676 14.81 -0.97 -5.26
CA ASN A 676 13.49 -0.88 -5.87
C ASN A 676 13.32 0.47 -6.55
N HIS A 677 12.51 0.48 -7.63
CA HIS A 677 12.10 1.65 -8.41
C HIS A 677 13.04 2.87 -8.30
N PRO A 678 14.33 2.74 -8.72
CA PRO A 678 15.45 3.57 -8.23
C PRO A 678 15.38 5.05 -8.59
N ARG A 679 14.46 5.45 -9.47
CA ARG A 679 14.21 6.82 -9.93
C ARG A 679 12.79 7.32 -9.66
N ASP A 680 11.89 6.45 -9.21
CA ASP A 680 10.49 6.78 -8.96
C ASP A 680 10.22 6.80 -7.45
N ASN A 681 9.23 7.57 -6.98
CA ASN A 681 8.69 7.56 -5.61
C ASN A 681 9.75 7.39 -4.50
N SER A 682 10.51 8.46 -4.23
CA SER A 682 11.66 8.45 -3.30
C SER A 682 12.84 7.57 -3.74
N GLY A 683 13.09 7.40 -5.05
CA GLY A 683 14.12 6.52 -5.58
C GLY A 683 15.57 6.83 -5.15
N TYR A 684 16.28 5.78 -4.71
CA TYR A 684 17.67 5.88 -4.20
C TYR A 684 18.66 6.53 -5.17
N PHE A 685 18.55 6.21 -6.47
CA PHE A 685 19.48 6.76 -7.46
C PHE A 685 19.20 8.23 -7.71
N SER A 686 17.94 8.66 -7.60
CA SER A 686 17.57 10.07 -7.61
C SER A 686 18.08 10.81 -6.39
N TRP A 687 17.88 10.24 -5.20
CA TRP A 687 18.38 10.79 -3.95
C TRP A 687 19.90 10.98 -3.95
N ALA A 688 20.66 9.98 -4.41
CA ALA A 688 22.11 10.05 -4.51
C ALA A 688 22.62 10.87 -5.72
N GLN A 689 21.72 11.32 -6.62
CA GLN A 689 22.06 11.88 -7.93
C GLN A 689 23.06 10.99 -8.68
N TYR A 690 22.81 9.69 -8.72
CA TYR A 690 23.66 8.74 -9.41
C TYR A 690 23.76 9.11 -10.90
N ASN A 691 24.99 9.21 -11.41
CA ASN A 691 25.26 9.54 -12.80
C ASN A 691 25.82 8.31 -13.51
N PRO A 692 25.07 7.72 -14.47
CA PRO A 692 25.48 6.48 -15.11
C PRO A 692 26.56 6.63 -16.18
N VAL A 693 26.85 7.85 -16.62
CA VAL A 693 27.97 8.11 -17.54
C VAL A 693 29.29 8.18 -16.77
N ALA A 694 29.25 8.81 -15.59
CA ALA A 694 30.43 8.96 -14.73
C ALA A 694 30.59 7.82 -13.71
N ASN A 695 29.57 6.98 -13.53
CA ASN A 695 29.43 5.94 -12.52
C ASN A 695 29.79 6.44 -11.11
N LYS A 696 29.02 7.41 -10.62
CA LYS A 696 29.17 7.95 -9.26
C LYS A 696 27.90 8.65 -8.81
N GLY A 697 27.63 8.63 -7.50
CA GLY A 697 26.73 9.61 -6.88
C GLY A 697 27.35 11.00 -6.97
N GLU A 698 26.57 11.98 -7.46
CA GLU A 698 27.04 13.36 -7.59
C GLU A 698 26.52 14.30 -6.48
N SER A 699 25.60 13.81 -5.63
CA SER A 699 25.17 14.55 -4.46
C SER A 699 26.33 14.75 -3.48
N ARG A 700 26.41 15.95 -2.90
CA ARG A 700 27.42 16.27 -1.86
C ARG A 700 26.96 15.87 -0.47
N GLU A 701 25.65 15.75 -0.28
CA GLU A 701 25.00 15.54 1.02
C GLU A 701 24.53 14.10 1.17
N ASN A 702 24.30 13.41 0.04
CA ASN A 702 23.71 12.08 0.00
C ASN A 702 24.75 11.05 -0.51
N PRO A 703 25.41 10.28 0.37
CA PRO A 703 26.44 9.34 -0.01
C PRO A 703 25.90 8.18 -0.86
N TRP A 704 26.67 7.79 -1.88
CA TRP A 704 26.42 6.60 -2.68
C TRP A 704 27.04 5.37 -2.03
N ILE A 705 26.24 4.34 -1.82
CA ILE A 705 26.60 3.01 -1.33
C ILE A 705 26.22 1.99 -2.40
N ASP A 706 27.16 1.11 -2.70
CA ASP A 706 27.11 0.13 -3.79
C ASP A 706 26.93 -1.31 -3.29
N ARG A 707 26.33 -1.50 -2.10
CA ARG A 707 26.11 -2.79 -1.44
C ARG A 707 24.77 -3.41 -1.81
N PHE A 708 24.50 -3.52 -3.11
CA PHE A 708 23.28 -4.12 -3.64
C PHE A 708 23.60 -5.09 -4.78
N ASP A 709 22.77 -6.13 -4.91
CA ASP A 709 22.95 -7.21 -5.88
C ASP A 709 22.07 -7.02 -7.13
N THR A 710 20.94 -6.33 -6.98
CA THR A 710 19.98 -6.13 -8.08
C THR A 710 19.43 -4.71 -8.13
N VAL A 711 18.93 -4.35 -9.31
CA VAL A 711 18.23 -3.09 -9.54
C VAL A 711 16.95 -3.37 -10.30
N GLU A 712 15.85 -2.84 -9.81
CA GLU A 712 14.57 -2.93 -10.49
C GLU A 712 14.54 -2.00 -11.70
N VAL A 713 14.24 -2.56 -12.87
CA VAL A 713 14.12 -1.81 -14.13
C VAL A 713 12.76 -2.13 -14.74
N LYS A 714 11.70 -1.56 -14.13
CA LYS A 714 10.27 -1.73 -14.49
C LYS A 714 9.82 -0.82 -15.64
N GLY A 715 10.23 -1.14 -16.87
CA GLY A 715 9.74 -0.46 -18.08
C GLY A 715 10.34 0.92 -18.39
N SER A 716 11.09 1.53 -17.45
CA SER A 716 11.91 2.73 -17.67
C SER A 716 13.18 2.43 -18.51
N LEU A 717 12.97 2.10 -19.79
CA LEU A 717 14.04 1.62 -20.68
C LEU A 717 14.68 2.71 -21.56
N GLY A 718 14.06 3.89 -21.67
CA GLY A 718 14.49 4.95 -22.57
C GLY A 718 14.43 4.56 -24.07
N ASN A 719 14.84 5.50 -24.93
CA ASN A 719 14.98 5.31 -26.37
C ASN A 719 16.45 5.06 -26.74
N PRO A 720 16.75 4.34 -27.84
CA PRO A 720 18.13 4.10 -28.26
C PRO A 720 18.99 5.37 -28.40
N GLN A 721 18.38 6.50 -28.76
CA GLN A 721 19.04 7.80 -28.83
C GLN A 721 19.66 8.22 -27.49
N ASP A 722 19.03 7.90 -26.35
CA ASP A 722 19.48 8.29 -25.01
C ASP A 722 20.83 7.63 -24.62
N TYR A 723 21.25 6.63 -25.39
CA TYR A 723 22.47 5.83 -25.18
C TYR A 723 23.60 6.21 -26.13
N LEU A 724 23.39 7.18 -27.03
CA LEU A 724 24.45 7.68 -27.91
C LEU A 724 25.46 8.52 -27.12
N GLU A 725 26.74 8.45 -27.51
CA GLU A 725 27.79 9.27 -26.90
C GLU A 725 27.48 10.78 -26.99
N SER A 726 26.86 11.21 -28.10
CA SER A 726 26.41 12.60 -28.28
C SER A 726 25.38 13.06 -27.24
N ASN A 727 24.71 12.12 -26.57
CA ASN A 727 23.69 12.40 -25.56
C ASN A 727 24.20 12.22 -24.12
N ASP A 728 25.46 11.82 -23.93
CA ASP A 728 26.03 11.63 -22.59
C ASP A 728 25.97 12.91 -21.74
N ASP A 729 26.27 14.07 -22.32
CA ASP A 729 26.17 15.35 -21.61
C ASP A 729 24.73 15.64 -21.17
N ALA A 730 23.73 15.25 -21.97
CA ALA A 730 22.32 15.41 -21.61
C ALA A 730 21.93 14.48 -20.45
N ILE A 731 22.35 13.21 -20.49
CA ILE A 731 22.14 12.25 -19.41
C ILE A 731 22.80 12.71 -18.11
N GLN A 732 24.03 13.22 -18.17
CA GLN A 732 24.72 13.78 -17.00
C GLN A 732 23.99 15.00 -16.41
N GLN A 733 23.38 15.84 -17.25
CA GLN A 733 22.57 16.98 -16.76
C GLN A 733 21.23 16.52 -16.18
N MET A 734 20.60 15.50 -16.78
CA MET A 734 19.36 14.91 -16.30
C MET A 734 19.56 14.34 -14.89
N ALA A 735 20.59 13.52 -14.66
CA ALA A 735 20.95 12.98 -13.35
C ALA A 735 21.10 14.05 -12.24
N LYS A 736 21.43 15.30 -12.59
CA LYS A 736 21.60 16.42 -11.65
C LYS A 736 20.35 17.24 -11.43
N ARG A 737 19.53 17.40 -12.47
CA ARG A 737 18.44 18.40 -12.50
C ARG A 737 17.08 17.76 -12.38
N ASN A 738 16.89 16.66 -13.09
CA ASN A 738 15.67 15.88 -13.18
C ASN A 738 16.02 14.40 -13.10
N PRO A 739 16.56 13.93 -11.97
CA PRO A 739 17.04 12.56 -11.89
C PRO A 739 15.92 11.53 -12.13
N ASP A 740 14.68 11.84 -11.76
CA ASP A 740 13.52 10.96 -11.89
C ASP A 740 13.16 10.65 -13.37
N ASP A 741 13.50 11.56 -14.30
CA ASP A 741 13.26 11.37 -15.73
C ASP A 741 14.30 10.42 -16.39
N LEU A 742 15.34 10.02 -15.67
CA LEU A 742 16.46 9.26 -16.23
C LEU A 742 16.07 7.79 -16.44
N PRO A 743 16.25 7.23 -17.66
CA PRO A 743 15.93 5.83 -17.91
C PRO A 743 16.72 4.86 -17.03
N VAL A 744 16.07 4.04 -16.23
CA VAL A 744 16.75 3.13 -15.30
C VAL A 744 17.62 2.09 -16.03
N LEU A 745 17.26 1.70 -17.26
CA LEU A 745 18.13 0.83 -18.07
C LEU A 745 19.48 1.50 -18.40
N ARG A 746 19.54 2.85 -18.45
CA ARG A 746 20.80 3.60 -18.57
C ARG A 746 21.63 3.49 -17.29
N ASP A 747 20.98 3.50 -16.12
CA ASP A 747 21.64 3.28 -14.83
C ASP A 747 22.27 1.90 -14.75
N PHE A 748 21.50 0.87 -15.09
CA PHE A 748 21.97 -0.51 -15.16
C PHE A 748 23.22 -0.67 -16.04
N PHE A 749 23.23 -0.06 -17.23
CA PHE A 749 24.40 -0.09 -18.11
C PHE A 749 25.61 0.63 -17.53
N GLY A 750 25.39 1.76 -16.83
CA GLY A 750 26.45 2.46 -16.10
C GLY A 750 27.12 1.58 -15.06
N LEU A 751 26.30 0.85 -14.29
CA LEU A 751 26.79 -0.07 -13.25
C LEU A 751 27.62 -1.23 -13.85
N ILE A 752 27.12 -1.89 -14.90
CA ILE A 752 27.86 -2.98 -15.55
C ILE A 752 29.18 -2.47 -16.14
N ASN A 753 29.18 -1.31 -16.78
CA ASN A 753 30.38 -0.70 -17.36
C ASN A 753 31.45 -0.37 -16.31
N ALA A 754 31.06 -0.19 -15.05
CA ALA A 754 31.97 0.01 -13.95
C ALA A 754 32.45 -1.29 -13.27
N GLY A 755 31.98 -2.45 -13.74
CA GLY A 755 32.35 -3.76 -13.22
C GLY A 755 31.46 -4.26 -12.08
N TYR A 756 30.35 -3.60 -11.78
CA TYR A 756 29.38 -4.13 -10.83
C TYR A 756 28.70 -5.38 -11.41
N LYS A 757 28.50 -6.39 -10.57
CA LYS A 757 27.84 -7.66 -10.93
C LYS A 757 26.34 -7.64 -10.60
N VAL A 758 25.69 -6.51 -10.88
CA VAL A 758 24.28 -6.29 -10.56
C VAL A 758 23.37 -6.99 -11.55
N CYS A 759 22.27 -7.58 -11.11
CA CYS A 759 21.24 -8.14 -11.99
C CYS A 759 20.07 -7.16 -12.14
N ALA A 760 19.61 -6.92 -13.36
CA ALA A 760 18.34 -6.24 -13.58
C ALA A 760 17.18 -7.19 -13.30
N THR A 761 16.16 -6.68 -12.61
CA THR A 761 14.91 -7.38 -12.29
C THR A 761 13.70 -6.57 -12.76
N GLY A 762 12.59 -7.25 -13.03
CA GLY A 762 11.28 -6.62 -13.16
C GLY A 762 10.45 -6.88 -11.92
N ALA A 763 9.51 -6.00 -11.63
CA ALA A 763 8.50 -6.24 -10.63
C ALA A 763 7.22 -5.47 -10.91
N SER A 764 6.14 -5.85 -10.23
CA SER A 764 4.85 -5.17 -10.35
C SER A 764 4.63 -4.05 -9.34
N ASP A 765 5.18 -4.18 -8.13
CA ASP A 765 4.93 -3.23 -7.04
C ASP A 765 3.42 -3.15 -6.68
N ALA A 766 2.75 -4.31 -6.77
CA ALA A 766 1.30 -4.37 -6.76
C ALA A 766 0.73 -4.30 -5.33
N HIS A 767 -0.04 -3.24 -5.05
CA HIS A 767 -0.66 -2.98 -3.75
C HIS A 767 -2.15 -3.36 -3.72
N ASN A 768 -2.85 -3.04 -4.80
CA ASN A 768 -4.31 -3.15 -4.88
C ASN A 768 -4.77 -4.36 -5.70
N LEU A 769 -6.08 -4.60 -5.70
CA LEU A 769 -6.70 -5.57 -6.61
C LEU A 769 -6.44 -5.20 -8.06
N ASN A 770 -5.93 -6.15 -8.85
CA ASN A 770 -5.62 -5.98 -10.28
C ASN A 770 -4.58 -4.90 -10.57
N ASP A 771 -3.64 -4.67 -9.66
CA ASP A 771 -2.64 -3.61 -9.76
C ASP A 771 -1.43 -3.96 -10.64
N GLY A 772 -1.55 -5.01 -11.47
CA GLY A 772 -0.50 -5.37 -12.42
C GLY A 772 0.46 -6.42 -11.93
N VAL A 773 0.08 -7.25 -10.95
CA VAL A 773 0.78 -8.49 -10.58
C VAL A 773 1.31 -9.23 -11.83
N GLY A 774 2.63 -9.41 -11.88
CA GLY A 774 3.32 -10.05 -13.00
C GLY A 774 3.35 -9.25 -14.32
N TYR A 775 2.96 -7.98 -14.38
CA TYR A 775 3.11 -7.14 -15.59
C TYR A 775 4.26 -6.16 -15.39
N SER A 776 5.38 -6.47 -16.05
CA SER A 776 6.76 -6.41 -15.55
C SER A 776 7.05 -7.60 -14.64
N ARG A 777 7.71 -8.62 -15.20
CA ARG A 777 8.06 -9.90 -14.57
C ARG A 777 9.44 -10.37 -15.00
N ASN A 778 9.86 -11.49 -14.42
CA ASN A 778 11.13 -12.14 -14.64
C ASN A 778 10.92 -13.53 -15.24
N PHE A 779 11.85 -13.97 -16.08
CA PHE A 779 12.05 -15.37 -16.43
C PHE A 779 13.42 -15.80 -15.90
N VAL A 780 13.40 -16.51 -14.77
CA VAL A 780 14.60 -16.96 -14.07
C VAL A 780 14.99 -18.33 -14.58
N ARG A 781 16.22 -18.48 -15.08
CA ARG A 781 16.69 -19.79 -15.56
C ARG A 781 17.12 -20.66 -14.38
N LEU A 782 16.41 -21.75 -14.15
CA LEU A 782 16.62 -22.67 -13.04
C LEU A 782 16.60 -24.12 -13.53
N ASP A 783 17.39 -24.97 -12.87
CA ASP A 783 17.30 -26.42 -13.00
C ASP A 783 16.48 -26.98 -11.84
N ALA A 784 15.16 -26.92 -11.99
CA ALA A 784 14.18 -27.47 -11.05
C ALA A 784 13.11 -28.22 -11.84
N PRO A 785 12.70 -29.42 -11.42
CA PRO A 785 11.73 -30.24 -12.16
C PRO A 785 10.30 -29.66 -12.15
N ASP A 786 9.92 -28.91 -11.12
CA ASP A 786 8.59 -28.30 -10.96
C ASP A 786 8.63 -27.10 -9.99
N VAL A 787 7.55 -26.31 -9.96
CA VAL A 787 7.41 -25.10 -9.12
C VAL A 787 7.59 -25.41 -7.62
N ALA A 788 7.01 -26.51 -7.14
CA ALA A 788 7.06 -26.89 -5.73
C ALA A 788 8.49 -27.23 -5.26
N SER A 789 9.37 -27.64 -6.19
CA SER A 789 10.77 -27.96 -5.91
C SER A 789 11.72 -26.75 -5.95
N VAL A 790 11.26 -25.59 -6.43
CA VAL A 790 12.06 -24.37 -6.49
C VAL A 790 12.33 -23.85 -5.07
N THR A 791 13.61 -23.65 -4.76
CA THR A 791 14.07 -23.09 -3.50
C THR A 791 14.58 -21.65 -3.68
N GLN A 792 14.46 -20.83 -2.64
CA GLN A 792 14.96 -19.45 -2.68
C GLN A 792 16.47 -19.40 -2.96
N GLU A 793 17.26 -20.36 -2.46
CA GLU A 793 18.71 -20.45 -2.73
C GLU A 793 19.01 -20.64 -4.23
N GLN A 794 18.22 -21.46 -4.93
CA GLN A 794 18.37 -21.63 -6.38
C GLN A 794 18.04 -20.32 -7.12
N VAL A 795 16.98 -19.63 -6.71
CA VAL A 795 16.59 -18.33 -7.29
C VAL A 795 17.72 -17.31 -7.09
N ILE A 796 18.22 -17.13 -5.88
CA ILE A 796 19.31 -16.19 -5.58
C ILE A 796 20.57 -16.53 -6.36
N THR A 797 20.95 -17.81 -6.44
CA THR A 797 22.12 -18.26 -7.20
C THR A 797 21.96 -17.95 -8.69
N ALA A 798 20.75 -18.04 -9.24
CA ALA A 798 20.46 -17.63 -10.61
C ALA A 798 20.55 -16.10 -10.79
N ILE A 799 19.94 -15.33 -9.88
CA ILE A 799 19.92 -13.87 -9.92
C ILE A 799 21.32 -13.27 -9.75
N LYS A 800 22.11 -13.74 -8.77
CA LYS A 800 23.52 -13.33 -8.61
C LYS A 800 24.38 -13.71 -9.82
N GLY A 801 24.04 -14.80 -10.49
CA GLY A 801 24.63 -15.20 -11.77
C GLY A 801 24.11 -14.42 -12.97
N GLN A 802 23.22 -13.43 -12.80
CA GLN A 802 22.56 -12.65 -13.86
C GLN A 802 21.75 -13.53 -14.86
N ARG A 803 21.22 -14.66 -14.40
CA ARG A 803 20.46 -15.63 -15.22
C ARG A 803 18.96 -15.30 -15.25
N ASN A 804 18.65 -14.05 -15.61
CA ASN A 804 17.31 -13.50 -15.61
C ASN A 804 17.00 -12.72 -16.91
N ILE A 805 15.77 -12.87 -17.41
CA ILE A 805 15.20 -12.04 -18.48
C ILE A 805 14.04 -11.27 -17.88
N VAL A 806 14.02 -9.96 -18.08
CA VAL A 806 12.90 -9.14 -17.63
C VAL A 806 11.94 -8.91 -18.79
N SER A 807 10.64 -8.98 -18.53
CA SER A 807 9.61 -8.94 -19.55
C SER A 807 8.32 -8.33 -19.03
N ASN A 808 7.67 -7.53 -19.87
CA ASN A 808 6.26 -7.23 -19.79
C ASN A 808 5.56 -7.73 -21.06
N GLY A 809 5.37 -9.05 -21.13
CA GLY A 809 4.67 -9.74 -22.21
C GLY A 809 5.50 -10.81 -22.92
N PRO A 810 6.46 -10.44 -23.80
CA PRO A 810 7.16 -11.39 -24.66
C PRO A 810 8.23 -12.20 -23.92
N PHE A 811 8.47 -13.43 -24.35
CA PHE A 811 9.64 -14.20 -23.93
C PHE A 811 10.77 -14.05 -24.95
N LEU A 812 11.84 -13.36 -24.55
CA LEU A 812 13.05 -13.15 -25.33
C LEU A 812 14.12 -14.15 -24.88
N ARG A 813 14.61 -14.99 -25.78
CA ARG A 813 15.62 -16.01 -25.49
C ARG A 813 16.81 -15.87 -26.44
N VAL A 814 18.00 -15.89 -25.87
CA VAL A 814 19.28 -15.73 -26.59
C VAL A 814 20.14 -16.96 -26.36
N ARG A 815 20.56 -17.61 -27.45
CA ARG A 815 21.36 -18.83 -27.42
C ARG A 815 22.64 -18.68 -28.24
N HIS A 816 23.71 -19.33 -27.79
CA HIS A 816 24.96 -19.48 -28.54
C HIS A 816 25.33 -20.98 -28.57
N ASN A 817 25.62 -21.51 -29.75
CA ASN A 817 25.88 -22.95 -29.97
C ASN A 817 24.79 -23.89 -29.39
N GLY A 818 23.53 -23.43 -29.39
CA GLY A 818 22.38 -24.19 -28.91
C GLY A 818 22.10 -24.07 -27.41
N GLU A 819 22.95 -23.40 -26.64
CA GLU A 819 22.81 -23.22 -25.20
C GLU A 819 22.34 -21.79 -24.88
N ASP A 820 21.47 -21.64 -23.87
CA ASP A 820 21.12 -20.32 -23.33
C ASP A 820 22.37 -19.67 -22.73
N ARG A 821 22.58 -18.39 -23.05
CA ARG A 821 23.73 -17.63 -22.55
C ARG A 821 23.29 -16.29 -22.00
N MET A 822 23.61 -16.06 -20.73
CA MET A 822 23.50 -14.77 -20.04
C MET A 822 24.23 -14.85 -18.72
N GLY A 823 24.77 -13.71 -18.29
CA GLY A 823 25.36 -13.51 -16.99
C GLY A 823 26.87 -13.68 -16.92
N HIS A 824 27.48 -13.07 -15.90
CA HIS A 824 28.93 -12.92 -15.76
C HIS A 824 29.68 -14.23 -15.51
N GLU A 825 28.97 -15.32 -15.23
CA GLU A 825 29.54 -16.66 -15.01
C GLU A 825 29.56 -17.52 -16.29
N GLU A 826 28.93 -17.07 -17.38
CA GLU A 826 28.75 -17.83 -18.63
C GLU A 826 29.37 -17.13 -19.85
N VAL A 827 30.55 -16.55 -19.66
CA VAL A 827 31.30 -15.83 -20.69
C VAL A 827 31.51 -16.69 -21.94
N ILE A 828 31.27 -16.09 -23.11
CA ILE A 828 31.50 -16.71 -24.41
C ILE A 828 32.84 -16.25 -24.94
N THR A 829 33.79 -17.16 -25.11
CA THR A 829 35.07 -16.85 -25.75
C THR A 829 34.98 -17.06 -27.25
N VAL A 830 35.34 -16.06 -28.05
CA VAL A 830 35.44 -16.17 -29.51
C VAL A 830 36.86 -15.88 -29.99
N GLY A 831 37.38 -16.76 -30.86
CA GLY A 831 38.71 -16.59 -31.49
C GLY A 831 38.68 -15.83 -32.82
N GLU A 832 37.48 -15.46 -33.28
CA GLU A 832 37.24 -14.69 -34.50
C GLU A 832 36.53 -13.37 -34.14
N LYS A 833 36.62 -12.36 -35.01
CA LYS A 833 35.92 -11.07 -34.82
C LYS A 833 34.42 -11.14 -35.16
N GLU A 834 33.81 -12.31 -34.99
CA GLU A 834 32.39 -12.54 -35.22
C GLU A 834 31.83 -13.45 -34.11
N VAL A 835 30.70 -13.04 -33.56
CA VAL A 835 29.89 -13.85 -32.64
C VAL A 835 28.48 -13.96 -33.20
N THR A 836 27.94 -15.17 -33.17
CA THR A 836 26.59 -15.47 -33.66
C THR A 836 25.71 -15.93 -32.52
N PHE A 837 24.55 -15.31 -32.38
CA PHE A 837 23.51 -15.69 -31.44
C PHE A 837 22.27 -16.17 -32.19
N ARG A 838 21.58 -17.20 -31.70
CA ARG A 838 20.21 -17.47 -32.08
C ARG A 838 19.29 -16.69 -31.15
N VAL A 839 18.52 -15.74 -31.69
CA VAL A 839 17.56 -14.94 -30.92
C VAL A 839 16.15 -15.38 -31.29
N THR A 840 15.38 -15.77 -30.28
CA THR A 840 13.96 -16.11 -30.40
C THR A 840 13.11 -15.20 -29.54
N VAL A 841 11.99 -14.73 -30.09
CA VAL A 841 11.01 -13.89 -29.37
C VAL A 841 9.65 -14.52 -29.57
N GLN A 842 9.05 -15.01 -28.48
CA GLN A 842 7.71 -15.58 -28.48
C GLN A 842 6.74 -14.67 -27.74
N ALA A 843 5.53 -14.51 -28.27
CA ALA A 843 4.45 -13.79 -27.61
C ALA A 843 3.09 -14.33 -28.08
N PRO A 844 2.04 -14.37 -27.24
CA PRO A 844 0.69 -14.68 -27.68
C PRO A 844 0.19 -13.70 -28.77
N PRO A 845 -0.83 -14.07 -29.57
CA PRO A 845 -1.35 -13.24 -30.66
C PRO A 845 -1.79 -11.83 -30.26
N TRP A 846 -2.24 -11.66 -29.01
CA TRP A 846 -2.72 -10.38 -28.45
C TRP A 846 -1.57 -9.45 -28.01
N ILE A 847 -0.33 -9.93 -27.96
CA ILE A 847 0.85 -9.13 -27.61
C ILE A 847 1.66 -8.83 -28.88
N LYS A 848 1.79 -7.55 -29.19
CA LYS A 848 2.49 -7.07 -30.39
C LYS A 848 3.90 -6.59 -30.05
N VAL A 849 4.89 -7.11 -30.77
CA VAL A 849 6.31 -6.76 -30.64
C VAL A 849 6.80 -6.29 -32.00
N ASP A 850 7.44 -5.13 -32.07
CA ASP A 850 7.72 -4.47 -33.36
C ASP A 850 9.18 -4.01 -33.54
N ARG A 851 9.97 -4.01 -32.46
CA ARG A 851 11.33 -3.46 -32.46
C ARG A 851 12.29 -4.35 -31.69
N LEU A 852 13.42 -4.68 -32.30
CA LEU A 852 14.60 -5.25 -31.64
C LEU A 852 15.73 -4.21 -31.64
N THR A 853 16.32 -3.97 -30.47
CA THR A 853 17.53 -3.16 -30.26
C THR A 853 18.57 -4.04 -29.57
N ILE A 854 19.83 -3.86 -29.93
CA ILE A 854 20.95 -4.55 -29.29
C ILE A 854 21.95 -3.49 -28.83
N TYR A 855 22.33 -3.57 -27.56
CA TYR A 855 23.36 -2.71 -26.98
C TYR A 855 24.65 -3.50 -26.79
N GLU A 856 25.78 -2.93 -27.19
CA GLU A 856 27.13 -3.39 -26.88
C GLU A 856 27.78 -2.40 -25.92
N ASN A 857 28.19 -2.84 -24.73
CA ASN A 857 28.80 -1.98 -23.71
C ASN A 857 27.98 -0.72 -23.41
N GLY A 858 26.66 -0.85 -23.46
CA GLY A 858 25.68 0.21 -23.21
C GLY A 858 25.46 1.16 -24.38
N ARG A 859 25.98 0.86 -25.57
CA ARG A 859 25.81 1.65 -26.80
C ARG A 859 24.98 0.89 -27.83
N PRO A 860 24.01 1.54 -28.49
CA PRO A 860 23.15 0.87 -29.47
C PRO A 860 23.94 0.53 -30.74
N LEU A 861 23.74 -0.68 -31.27
CA LEU A 861 24.32 -1.10 -32.54
C LEU A 861 23.46 -0.66 -33.73
N SER A 862 24.08 -0.32 -34.86
CA SER A 862 23.38 -0.23 -36.14
C SER A 862 23.08 -1.64 -36.66
N LEU A 863 21.82 -1.91 -37.01
CA LEU A 863 21.32 -3.23 -37.37
C LEU A 863 20.63 -3.22 -38.75
N LYS A 864 20.74 -4.34 -39.48
CA LYS A 864 19.99 -4.59 -40.71
C LYS A 864 19.61 -6.05 -40.87
N TRP A 865 18.50 -6.31 -41.55
CA TRP A 865 18.13 -7.66 -41.98
C TRP A 865 18.87 -8.04 -43.26
N VAL A 866 19.48 -9.23 -43.28
CA VAL A 866 20.14 -9.83 -44.44
C VAL A 866 19.78 -11.31 -44.50
N GLU A 867 19.05 -11.72 -45.54
CA GLU A 867 18.71 -13.14 -45.78
C GLU A 867 18.08 -13.86 -44.57
N GLY A 868 17.23 -13.17 -43.79
CA GLY A 868 16.57 -13.73 -42.60
C GLY A 868 17.40 -13.70 -41.31
N ALA A 869 18.63 -13.16 -41.36
CA ALA A 869 19.46 -12.89 -40.19
C ALA A 869 19.47 -11.38 -39.86
N VAL A 870 19.70 -11.04 -38.59
CA VAL A 870 20.00 -9.67 -38.17
C VAL A 870 21.52 -9.52 -38.11
N VAL A 871 22.06 -8.53 -38.79
CA VAL A 871 23.51 -8.31 -38.87
C VAL A 871 23.84 -6.91 -38.40
N GLN A 872 24.91 -6.77 -37.61
CA GLN A 872 25.47 -5.46 -37.28
C GLN A 872 25.96 -4.77 -38.57
N ASP A 873 25.44 -3.58 -38.83
CA ASP A 873 25.75 -2.78 -40.00
C ASP A 873 26.98 -1.90 -39.74
N THR A 874 28.17 -2.44 -39.99
CA THR A 874 29.46 -1.78 -39.76
C THR A 874 29.80 -0.70 -40.79
N GLU A 875 29.03 -0.58 -41.87
CA GLU A 875 29.21 0.44 -42.91
C GLU A 875 28.41 1.72 -42.64
N THR A 876 27.44 1.65 -41.73
CA THR A 876 26.51 2.72 -41.41
C THR A 876 26.94 3.41 -40.11
N GLU A 877 26.87 4.73 -40.07
CA GLU A 877 27.18 5.51 -38.86
C GLU A 877 26.30 5.07 -37.68
N VAL A 878 26.91 4.94 -36.50
CA VAL A 878 26.19 4.63 -35.26
C VAL A 878 25.16 5.74 -35.02
N GLY A 879 23.91 5.36 -34.73
CA GLY A 879 22.82 6.33 -34.52
C GLY A 879 21.76 6.41 -35.62
N THR A 880 21.99 5.84 -36.80
CA THR A 880 21.01 5.96 -37.91
C THR A 880 20.07 4.76 -38.10
N LYS A 881 20.51 3.54 -37.75
CA LYS A 881 19.70 2.31 -37.89
C LYS A 881 19.76 1.44 -36.63
N MET A 882 19.49 2.04 -35.48
CA MET A 882 19.65 1.38 -34.17
C MET A 882 18.59 0.32 -33.84
N VAL A 883 17.60 0.16 -34.73
CA VAL A 883 16.45 -0.72 -34.52
C VAL A 883 16.33 -1.64 -35.71
N ALA A 884 16.34 -2.95 -35.45
CA ALA A 884 15.85 -3.93 -36.39
C ALA A 884 14.32 -3.99 -36.22
N ALA A 885 13.59 -3.51 -37.22
CA ALA A 885 12.13 -3.66 -37.24
C ALA A 885 11.79 -5.16 -37.28
N ILE A 886 10.91 -5.60 -36.39
CA ILE A 886 10.41 -6.96 -36.39
C ILE A 886 9.29 -7.04 -37.44
N PRO A 887 9.25 -8.06 -38.32
CA PRO A 887 8.21 -8.22 -39.34
C PRO A 887 6.79 -8.08 -38.77
N ASN A 888 5.86 -7.57 -39.58
CA ASN A 888 4.58 -7.08 -39.09
C ASN A 888 3.65 -8.24 -38.69
N PRO A 889 3.06 -8.24 -37.49
CA PRO A 889 1.99 -9.17 -37.12
C PRO A 889 0.71 -9.09 -37.98
N ASP A 890 0.60 -8.12 -38.90
CA ASP A 890 -0.48 -8.03 -39.90
C ASP A 890 -0.06 -8.50 -41.31
N ASP A 891 1.12 -9.10 -41.45
CA ASP A 891 1.52 -9.75 -42.71
C ASP A 891 0.51 -10.88 -43.06
N PRO A 892 0.34 -11.26 -44.34
CA PRO A 892 -0.77 -12.13 -44.77
C PRO A 892 -0.87 -13.49 -44.08
N GLU A 893 0.20 -13.96 -43.44
CA GLU A 893 0.26 -15.14 -42.57
C GLU A 893 1.38 -14.94 -41.52
N PRO A 894 1.15 -14.18 -40.43
CA PRO A 894 2.16 -14.01 -39.39
C PRO A 894 2.18 -15.29 -38.53
N ASP A 895 3.37 -15.72 -38.10
CA ASP A 895 3.46 -16.78 -37.09
C ASP A 895 2.73 -16.29 -35.81
N PRO A 896 1.70 -17.00 -35.32
CA PRO A 896 0.88 -16.54 -34.20
C PRO A 896 1.69 -16.38 -32.90
N VAL A 897 2.85 -17.03 -32.81
CA VAL A 897 3.71 -17.05 -31.61
C VAL A 897 5.07 -16.41 -31.85
N MET A 898 5.76 -16.80 -32.90
CA MET A 898 7.16 -16.47 -33.11
C MET A 898 7.31 -15.13 -33.82
N ARG A 899 7.74 -14.11 -33.08
CA ARG A 899 7.98 -12.75 -33.62
C ARG A 899 9.36 -12.64 -34.24
N VAL A 900 10.35 -13.32 -33.67
CA VAL A 900 11.73 -13.39 -34.16
C VAL A 900 12.21 -14.82 -33.99
N ASP A 901 12.80 -15.39 -35.03
CA ASP A 901 13.60 -16.61 -34.95
C ASP A 901 14.75 -16.50 -35.95
N ALA A 902 15.82 -15.84 -35.52
CA ALA A 902 16.87 -15.40 -36.42
C ALA A 902 18.27 -15.54 -35.80
N ASP A 903 19.24 -15.76 -36.67
CA ASP A 903 20.64 -15.61 -36.30
C ASP A 903 20.97 -14.11 -36.25
N VAL A 904 21.67 -13.71 -35.19
CA VAL A 904 22.16 -12.36 -34.95
C VAL A 904 23.68 -12.41 -35.00
N ARG A 905 24.27 -11.73 -35.99
CA ARG A 905 25.72 -11.72 -36.24
C ARG A 905 26.30 -10.37 -35.85
N LEU A 906 27.18 -10.37 -34.85
CA LEU A 906 27.82 -9.18 -34.29
C LEU A 906 29.35 -9.29 -34.44
N PHE A 907 30.03 -8.15 -34.51
CA PHE A 907 31.45 -8.06 -34.81
C PHE A 907 32.23 -7.32 -33.70
N PRO A 908 32.39 -7.93 -32.51
CA PRO A 908 33.09 -7.31 -31.38
C PRO A 908 34.52 -6.88 -31.77
N GLN A 909 34.95 -5.73 -31.26
CA GLN A 909 36.32 -5.22 -31.43
C GLN A 909 37.16 -5.25 -30.15
N ALA A 910 36.52 -5.50 -29.02
CA ALA A 910 37.11 -5.73 -27.70
C ALA A 910 36.21 -6.70 -26.94
N ASP A 911 36.60 -7.05 -25.72
CA ASP A 911 35.69 -7.70 -24.78
C ASP A 911 34.44 -6.83 -24.61
N SER A 912 33.30 -7.46 -24.67
CA SER A 912 32.01 -6.79 -24.74
C SER A 912 30.98 -7.54 -23.93
N TRP A 913 29.96 -6.82 -23.49
CA TRP A 913 28.69 -7.42 -23.09
C TRP A 913 27.56 -6.91 -23.98
N TYR A 914 26.59 -7.78 -24.23
CA TYR A 914 25.42 -7.47 -25.05
C TYR A 914 24.12 -7.54 -24.25
N VAL A 915 23.25 -6.56 -24.44
CA VAL A 915 21.87 -6.61 -23.94
C VAL A 915 20.91 -6.49 -25.12
N PHE A 916 20.05 -7.50 -25.26
CA PHE A 916 19.03 -7.57 -26.29
C PHE A 916 17.73 -7.02 -25.72
N VAL A 917 17.10 -6.07 -26.42
CA VAL A 917 15.87 -5.43 -25.97
C VAL A 917 14.83 -5.47 -27.08
N VAL A 918 13.65 -6.00 -26.76
CA VAL A 918 12.48 -5.94 -27.64
C VAL A 918 11.41 -5.03 -27.05
N ARG A 919 10.68 -4.34 -27.92
CA ARG A 919 9.58 -3.44 -27.55
C ARG A 919 8.38 -3.64 -28.46
N GLY A 920 7.20 -3.33 -27.95
CA GLY A 920 5.97 -3.09 -28.71
C GLY A 920 5.53 -1.63 -28.59
N ARG A 921 4.41 -1.28 -29.22
CA ARG A 921 3.77 0.05 -29.10
C ARG A 921 2.44 0.02 -28.36
N GLU A 922 1.86 -1.15 -28.19
CA GLU A 922 0.54 -1.31 -27.59
C GLU A 922 0.64 -1.46 -26.07
N THR A 923 -0.45 -1.08 -25.41
CA THR A 923 -0.67 -1.35 -23.99
C THR A 923 -1.15 -2.79 -23.81
N LEU A 924 -0.85 -3.38 -22.65
CA LEU A 924 -1.42 -4.67 -22.23
C LEU A 924 -2.80 -4.54 -21.60
N GLU A 925 -3.31 -3.32 -21.43
CA GLU A 925 -4.63 -3.07 -20.86
C GLU A 925 -5.78 -3.66 -21.69
N PRO A 926 -6.90 -4.05 -21.05
CA PRO A 926 -7.12 -4.03 -19.60
C PRO A 926 -6.63 -5.31 -18.89
N VAL A 927 -6.05 -6.27 -19.63
CA VAL A 927 -5.58 -7.56 -19.09
C VAL A 927 -4.39 -7.35 -18.14
N GLY A 928 -3.37 -6.62 -18.60
CA GLY A 928 -2.18 -6.24 -17.85
C GLY A 928 -2.03 -4.73 -17.68
N ASN A 929 -0.86 -4.30 -17.20
CA ASN A 929 -0.45 -2.89 -17.14
C ASN A 929 0.74 -2.62 -18.08
N GLY A 930 0.89 -1.37 -18.50
CA GLY A 930 2.09 -0.85 -19.13
C GLY A 930 2.30 -1.30 -20.58
N SER A 931 3.43 -0.84 -21.13
CA SER A 931 3.84 -1.14 -22.51
C SER A 931 4.53 -2.49 -22.63
N VAL A 932 4.46 -3.09 -23.82
CA VAL A 932 5.15 -4.34 -24.16
C VAL A 932 6.67 -4.15 -24.25
N PHE A 933 7.44 -4.92 -23.48
CA PHE A 933 8.90 -5.00 -23.63
C PHE A 933 9.46 -6.33 -23.11
N ALA A 934 10.68 -6.67 -23.52
CA ALA A 934 11.51 -7.64 -22.82
C ALA A 934 12.99 -7.37 -23.06
N TYR A 935 13.86 -7.70 -22.10
CA TYR A 935 15.29 -7.61 -22.28
C TYR A 935 16.05 -8.68 -21.48
N THR A 936 17.20 -9.07 -22.01
CA THR A 936 18.11 -9.98 -21.30
C THR A 936 18.96 -9.22 -20.29
N ASN A 937 19.37 -9.88 -19.20
CA ASN A 937 20.61 -9.49 -18.53
C ASN A 937 21.82 -9.67 -19.49
N PRO A 938 23.03 -9.18 -19.15
CA PRO A 938 24.11 -9.09 -20.11
C PRO A 938 24.63 -10.45 -20.58
N VAL A 939 24.92 -10.57 -21.87
CA VAL A 939 25.62 -11.72 -22.46
C VAL A 939 27.07 -11.31 -22.69
N TYR A 940 28.00 -11.88 -21.92
CA TYR A 940 29.42 -11.50 -21.96
C TYR A 940 30.17 -12.27 -23.05
N VAL A 941 30.97 -11.55 -23.81
CA VAL A 941 31.81 -12.07 -24.90
C VAL A 941 33.25 -11.59 -24.69
N GLU A 942 34.16 -12.54 -24.60
CA GLU A 942 35.61 -12.31 -24.51
C GLU A 942 36.26 -12.60 -25.88
N LEU A 943 37.07 -11.67 -26.36
CA LEU A 943 37.84 -11.86 -27.59
C LEU A 943 39.21 -12.47 -27.26
N ASP A 944 39.41 -13.75 -27.60
CA ASP A 944 40.73 -14.39 -27.52
C ASP A 944 41.55 -14.05 -28.77
N ILE A 945 42.06 -12.82 -28.82
CA ILE A 945 42.93 -12.36 -29.91
C ILE A 945 44.37 -12.80 -29.61
N GLN A 946 44.82 -13.87 -30.28
CA GLN A 946 46.23 -14.30 -30.29
C GLN A 946 47.15 -13.35 -31.07
#